data_AF-A0A3P8V156-F1
#
_entry.id   AF-A0A3P8V156-F1
#
_cell.length_a   1.000
_cell.length_b   1.000
_cell.length_c   1.000
_cell.angle_alpha   90.00
_cell.angle_beta   90.00
_cell.angle_gamma   90.00
#
_symmetry.space_group_name_H-M   'P 1'
#
loop_
_entity.id
_entity.type
_entity.pdbx_description
1 polymer ?
#
loop_
_entity_poly.entity_id
_entity_poly.type
_entity_poly.pdbx_seq_one_letter_code
_entity_poly.pdbx_strand_id
1 'polypeptide(L)'
;TIMAEQGSTPSPSDAPPAPSGPPPKVTTLGRAAAPMASSNSDFTEVPEFEVFGLTVPLSSVCPEYLDILDVDMMKKPEEINKMQHHTSYYHSDFLIVRRGQEFQVNITFNRPYDSDRDKIAVEFVIGSSPSYSKGTYIPVFPTKERQSSWEGRIIDQSGNSVTMGITPSANCVVGKYHMFVAVATPFGIRRTRRDKSRDLYILFNPWSPDDAVFLNDETEREECVMTEMGIIYHGSYDDVSERNWNYGQFNYGVLDACLYIMDRANMPIVNRGDPIKVTRKASAMLNSRDDDGVLVGNWSGDYTFGVAPTSWTGSTDILLGYASSKMPVCYAQCWVYAAVFNTWSRIWPKFSLRCLGIPARVVTNYFSAHDNDGNLKTDIILDENGKIDRNRTRDSIWNYHCWNECYMSRPDLPAGFGGWQVVDATPQETSDGMYRCGPASVQAIKHGQICYPFDAAFVFAEVNSDVVFYSRRKDGTMDPVRVNHSHVGRMVLTKTPLKMTRRDITDQYKFPEGSTEERTVLEKAEEYGCEREKSEPPVADVDLVLPTMEISLGDDFEFEVEFINRSNQQRTVDAYVIGSVVYYTGVTSSEFLFDTPTVEIKPNMSKKELVEVESKSYMRDLVEQANLNFIVTGKVNETGQIVTAMKVVTLRNPKIMVEVSGPGKVNEEMMATVQFTNPFSFSLDGVYIRMEGPGVMLPKSKYYSMITGGSSLTWTEFFTPQRSGTTRVMVTLDCPALRQVSGQASITIQA
;
A
#
# COMPACT_ATOMS: atom_id res chain seq x y z
N THR A 1 40.91 54.44 -32.21
CA THR A 1 39.82 55.35 -31.84
C THR A 1 38.64 55.18 -32.77
N ILE A 2 37.73 54.26 -32.45
CA ILE A 2 36.34 54.23 -32.94
C ILE A 2 35.51 53.78 -31.72
N MET A 3 34.49 54.53 -31.36
CA MET A 3 33.43 54.07 -30.45
C MET A 3 32.32 53.44 -31.30
N ALA A 4 31.70 52.38 -30.80
CA ALA A 4 30.48 51.81 -31.34
C ALA A 4 29.41 51.81 -30.24
N GLU A 5 28.16 52.02 -30.63
CA GLU A 5 27.08 52.43 -29.71
C GLU A 5 26.52 51.25 -28.90
N GLN A 6 26.23 51.48 -27.62
CA GLN A 6 25.40 50.58 -26.83
C GLN A 6 23.92 50.83 -27.17
N GLY A 7 23.34 49.96 -27.99
CA GLY A 7 21.91 49.98 -28.28
C GLY A 7 21.08 49.69 -27.03
N SER A 8 20.12 50.56 -26.71
CA SER A 8 19.20 50.38 -25.60
C SER A 8 18.24 49.20 -25.84
N THR A 9 18.24 48.21 -24.95
CA THR A 9 17.23 47.14 -24.96
C THR A 9 15.82 47.72 -24.73
N PRO A 10 14.81 47.37 -25.55
CA PRO A 10 13.45 47.84 -25.34
C PRO A 10 12.85 47.20 -24.08
N SER A 11 12.17 48.01 -23.26
CA SER A 11 11.36 47.51 -22.15
C SER A 11 10.26 46.57 -22.67
N PRO A 12 9.94 45.46 -21.99
CA PRO A 12 8.74 44.69 -22.31
C PRO A 12 7.50 45.58 -22.12
N SER A 13 6.56 45.51 -23.05
CA SER A 13 5.28 46.20 -22.92
C SER A 13 4.47 45.62 -21.76
N ASP A 14 3.83 46.48 -20.96
CA ASP A 14 2.92 46.04 -19.91
C ASP A 14 1.85 45.07 -20.44
N ALA A 15 1.51 44.07 -19.63
CA ALA A 15 0.48 43.11 -19.98
C ALA A 15 -0.87 43.82 -20.21
N PRO A 16 -1.65 43.44 -21.24
CA PRO A 16 -2.94 44.07 -21.50
C PRO A 16 -3.88 43.92 -20.30
N PRO A 17 -4.67 44.96 -19.97
CA PRO A 17 -5.55 44.92 -18.79
C PRO A 17 -6.55 43.78 -18.89
N ALA A 18 -6.83 43.13 -17.75
CA ALA A 18 -7.78 42.03 -17.68
C ALA A 18 -9.17 42.47 -18.22
N PRO A 19 -9.81 41.66 -19.08
CA PRO A 19 -11.03 42.08 -19.78
C PRO A 19 -12.18 42.35 -18.82
N SER A 20 -12.74 43.55 -18.88
CA SER A 20 -13.80 44.02 -18.00
C SER A 20 -15.18 43.46 -18.41
N GLY A 21 -15.51 42.30 -17.85
CA GLY A 21 -16.83 41.68 -17.99
C GLY A 21 -17.00 40.47 -17.08
N PRO A 22 -18.20 39.87 -17.00
CA PRO A 22 -18.34 38.54 -16.42
C PRO A 22 -17.47 37.56 -17.24
N PRO A 23 -16.78 36.60 -16.60
CA PRO A 23 -15.93 35.65 -17.32
C PRO A 23 -16.78 34.90 -18.37
N PRO A 24 -16.28 34.72 -19.61
CA PRO A 24 -17.02 34.02 -20.64
C PRO A 24 -17.34 32.61 -20.16
N LYS A 25 -18.57 32.12 -20.42
CA LYS A 25 -18.95 30.74 -20.09
C LYS A 25 -18.03 29.78 -20.86
N VAL A 26 -17.07 29.19 -20.15
CA VAL A 26 -16.11 28.23 -20.72
C VAL A 26 -16.85 26.94 -21.04
N THR A 27 -17.40 26.84 -22.24
CA THR A 27 -17.98 25.62 -22.76
C THR A 27 -16.88 24.70 -23.26
N THR A 28 -16.89 23.43 -22.87
CA THR A 28 -15.94 22.39 -23.34
C THR A 28 -16.15 21.99 -24.81
N LEU A 29 -17.22 22.50 -25.44
CA LEU A 29 -17.53 22.39 -26.86
C LEU A 29 -16.36 22.92 -27.72
N GLY A 30 -15.64 21.99 -28.35
CA GLY A 30 -14.48 22.27 -29.20
C GLY A 30 -13.27 21.36 -28.92
N ARG A 31 -13.10 20.88 -27.67
CA ARG A 31 -12.00 19.95 -27.33
C ARG A 31 -12.34 18.48 -27.58
N ALA A 32 -13.60 18.11 -27.41
CA ALA A 32 -14.14 16.79 -27.69
C ALA A 32 -15.66 16.86 -27.94
N ALA A 33 -16.22 15.87 -28.63
CA ALA A 33 -17.66 15.78 -28.89
C ALA A 33 -18.50 15.40 -27.65
N ALA A 34 -17.86 14.83 -26.63
CA ALA A 34 -18.42 14.49 -25.32
C ALA A 34 -17.33 14.61 -24.24
N PRO A 35 -17.67 14.87 -22.97
CA PRO A 35 -16.71 14.82 -21.88
C PRO A 35 -16.10 13.41 -21.74
N MET A 36 -14.91 13.33 -21.14
CA MET A 36 -14.30 12.04 -20.82
C MET A 36 -14.96 11.48 -19.57
N ALA A 37 -15.75 10.40 -19.70
CA ALA A 37 -16.35 9.73 -18.56
C ALA A 37 -15.25 9.23 -17.61
N SER A 38 -15.17 9.85 -16.44
CA SER A 38 -14.22 9.56 -15.36
C SER A 38 -14.91 9.07 -14.08
N SER A 39 -16.23 8.92 -14.09
CA SER A 39 -17.07 8.54 -12.94
C SER A 39 -17.92 7.29 -13.23
N ASN A 40 -18.05 6.40 -12.25
CA ASN A 40 -18.93 5.24 -12.21
C ASN A 40 -20.29 5.56 -11.58
N SER A 41 -20.27 6.47 -10.59
CA SER A 41 -21.47 6.92 -9.88
C SER A 41 -22.34 7.80 -10.79
N ASP A 42 -21.76 8.45 -11.79
CA ASP A 42 -22.49 9.06 -12.90
C ASP A 42 -22.96 7.99 -13.90
N PHE A 43 -24.18 8.13 -14.40
CA PHE A 43 -24.75 7.28 -15.45
C PHE A 43 -25.51 8.13 -16.49
N THR A 44 -25.67 7.60 -17.70
CA THR A 44 -26.61 8.13 -18.70
C THR A 44 -27.93 7.39 -18.60
N GLU A 45 -29.07 8.09 -18.74
CA GLU A 45 -30.35 7.41 -18.91
C GLU A 45 -30.39 6.66 -20.24
N VAL A 46 -30.65 5.35 -20.19
CA VAL A 46 -30.83 4.49 -21.36
C VAL A 46 -32.33 4.36 -21.61
N PRO A 47 -32.86 4.70 -22.81
CA PRO A 47 -34.30 4.74 -23.05
C PRO A 47 -34.92 3.34 -23.13
N GLU A 48 -36.09 3.17 -22.50
CA GLU A 48 -36.92 1.94 -22.57
C GLU A 48 -37.34 1.58 -24.00
N PHE A 49 -37.40 2.56 -24.90
CA PHE A 49 -37.60 2.33 -26.33
C PHE A 49 -36.78 3.32 -27.18
N GLU A 50 -35.93 2.78 -28.06
CA GLU A 50 -35.07 3.53 -28.98
C GLU A 50 -35.57 3.32 -30.42
N VAL A 51 -36.20 4.34 -31.00
CA VAL A 51 -36.92 4.26 -32.29
C VAL A 51 -35.97 4.28 -33.48
N PHE A 52 -36.20 3.41 -34.47
CA PHE A 52 -35.52 3.44 -35.76
C PHE A 52 -36.34 4.22 -36.81
N GLY A 53 -35.81 5.36 -37.27
CA GLY A 53 -36.41 6.16 -38.34
C GLY A 53 -37.59 7.02 -37.89
N LEU A 54 -38.47 7.36 -38.84
CA LEU A 54 -39.63 8.24 -38.62
C LEU A 54 -40.95 7.46 -38.75
N THR A 55 -41.74 7.51 -37.67
CA THR A 55 -43.16 7.13 -37.52
C THR A 55 -43.55 5.64 -37.59
N VAL A 56 -44.21 5.18 -36.52
CA VAL A 56 -45.31 4.20 -36.44
C VAL A 56 -45.94 4.37 -35.02
N PRO A 57 -47.25 4.14 -34.78
CA PRO A 57 -47.98 4.83 -33.69
C PRO A 57 -47.76 4.28 -32.27
N LEU A 58 -48.13 5.11 -31.28
CA LEU A 58 -48.02 4.85 -29.83
C LEU A 58 -49.06 3.82 -29.31
N SER A 59 -48.95 2.56 -29.74
CA SER A 59 -49.56 1.42 -29.06
C SER A 59 -48.47 0.60 -28.37
N SER A 60 -48.31 0.79 -27.06
CA SER A 60 -47.17 0.32 -26.26
C SER A 60 -47.09 -1.20 -26.02
N VAL A 61 -47.92 -2.00 -26.68
CA VAL A 61 -47.86 -3.47 -26.67
C VAL A 61 -48.09 -4.00 -28.09
N CYS A 62 -47.02 -4.48 -28.73
CA CYS A 62 -47.11 -5.36 -29.90
C CYS A 62 -46.88 -6.82 -29.42
N PRO A 63 -47.94 -7.62 -29.18
CA PRO A 63 -47.85 -8.91 -28.50
C PRO A 63 -47.14 -10.03 -29.29
N GLU A 64 -46.73 -9.75 -30.53
CA GLU A 64 -45.95 -10.63 -31.40
C GLU A 64 -44.49 -10.77 -30.93
N TYR A 65 -43.92 -9.70 -30.40
CA TYR A 65 -42.53 -9.64 -29.92
C TYR A 65 -42.43 -10.10 -28.46
N LEU A 66 -41.24 -10.56 -28.07
CA LEU A 66 -40.96 -10.89 -26.68
C LEU A 66 -41.14 -9.66 -25.77
N ASP A 67 -41.60 -9.94 -24.55
CA ASP A 67 -41.59 -9.03 -23.42
C ASP A 67 -40.87 -9.70 -22.24
N ILE A 68 -40.12 -8.93 -21.48
CA ILE A 68 -39.33 -9.43 -20.35
C ILE A 68 -40.19 -9.30 -19.09
N LEU A 69 -40.52 -10.44 -18.47
CA LEU A 69 -41.32 -10.48 -17.24
C LEU A 69 -40.44 -10.41 -15.99
N ASP A 70 -39.34 -11.15 -15.97
CA ASP A 70 -38.40 -11.22 -14.84
C ASP A 70 -36.98 -11.57 -15.30
N VAL A 71 -35.99 -11.24 -14.46
CA VAL A 71 -34.55 -11.45 -14.72
C VAL A 71 -33.85 -11.76 -13.39
N ASP A 72 -33.55 -13.05 -13.17
CA ASP A 72 -32.74 -13.49 -12.02
C ASP A 72 -31.25 -13.46 -12.37
N MET A 73 -30.50 -12.71 -11.56
CA MET A 73 -29.06 -12.52 -11.66
C MET A 73 -28.24 -13.65 -11.01
N MET A 74 -28.90 -14.63 -10.35
CA MET A 74 -28.27 -15.77 -9.68
C MET A 74 -27.11 -15.32 -8.77
N LYS A 75 -27.44 -14.41 -7.84
CA LYS A 75 -26.50 -13.51 -7.16
C LYS A 75 -26.35 -13.72 -5.65
N LYS A 76 -26.99 -14.72 -5.06
CA LYS A 76 -26.81 -15.07 -3.63
C LYS A 76 -25.40 -15.65 -3.39
N PRO A 77 -24.81 -15.55 -2.18
CA PRO A 77 -23.48 -16.09 -1.88
C PRO A 77 -23.32 -17.59 -2.19
N GLU A 78 -24.38 -18.37 -1.99
CA GLU A 78 -24.47 -19.82 -2.21
C GLU A 78 -24.78 -20.23 -3.66
N GLU A 79 -25.06 -19.27 -4.55
CA GLU A 79 -25.40 -19.53 -5.94
C GLU A 79 -24.16 -19.62 -6.85
N ILE A 80 -24.33 -20.33 -7.98
CA ILE A 80 -23.24 -20.78 -8.86
C ILE A 80 -22.28 -19.65 -9.27
N ASN A 81 -22.78 -18.44 -9.53
CA ASN A 81 -21.95 -17.30 -9.94
C ASN A 81 -20.96 -16.90 -8.83
N LYS A 82 -21.44 -16.56 -7.62
CA LYS A 82 -20.56 -16.09 -6.54
C LYS A 82 -19.62 -17.20 -6.02
N MET A 83 -20.05 -18.45 -6.09
CA MET A 83 -19.21 -19.61 -5.80
C MET A 83 -18.08 -19.77 -6.81
N GLN A 84 -18.38 -19.87 -8.12
CA GLN A 84 -17.36 -20.13 -9.15
C GLN A 84 -16.44 -18.94 -9.41
N HIS A 85 -16.91 -17.71 -9.18
CA HIS A 85 -16.10 -16.50 -9.35
C HIS A 85 -15.28 -16.14 -8.10
N HIS A 86 -15.31 -16.94 -7.03
CA HIS A 86 -14.58 -16.65 -5.77
C HIS A 86 -14.97 -15.27 -5.21
N THR A 87 -16.28 -15.01 -5.13
CA THR A 87 -16.89 -13.72 -4.75
C THR A 87 -18.04 -13.85 -3.74
N SER A 88 -18.21 -15.03 -3.12
CA SER A 88 -19.22 -15.30 -2.08
C SER A 88 -18.97 -14.58 -0.76
N TYR A 89 -17.72 -14.25 -0.41
CA TYR A 89 -17.39 -13.61 0.87
C TYR A 89 -17.78 -12.13 0.95
N TYR A 90 -17.92 -11.43 -0.18
CA TYR A 90 -18.26 -10.00 -0.23
C TYR A 90 -19.65 -9.77 0.35
N HIS A 91 -19.72 -8.98 1.43
CA HIS A 91 -20.99 -8.60 2.04
C HIS A 91 -21.72 -7.56 1.17
N SER A 92 -22.46 -8.04 0.16
CA SER A 92 -23.10 -7.23 -0.88
C SER A 92 -24.26 -7.95 -1.59
N ASP A 93 -25.40 -7.27 -1.70
CA ASP A 93 -26.64 -7.77 -2.33
C ASP A 93 -26.63 -7.76 -3.88
N PHE A 94 -25.53 -7.29 -4.47
CA PHE A 94 -25.34 -7.24 -5.92
C PHE A 94 -24.64 -8.50 -6.43
N LEU A 95 -24.73 -8.76 -7.73
CA LEU A 95 -23.90 -9.78 -8.37
C LEU A 95 -22.45 -9.28 -8.45
N ILE A 96 -21.48 -10.15 -8.16
CA ILE A 96 -20.05 -9.84 -8.24
C ILE A 96 -19.38 -11.01 -8.96
N VAL A 97 -18.76 -10.74 -10.11
CA VAL A 97 -18.11 -11.73 -11.00
C VAL A 97 -16.73 -11.25 -11.40
N ARG A 98 -15.87 -12.11 -11.93
CA ARG A 98 -14.53 -11.78 -12.43
C ARG A 98 -14.54 -11.87 -13.96
N ARG A 99 -13.74 -11.02 -14.63
CA ARG A 99 -13.64 -11.01 -16.09
C ARG A 99 -12.94 -12.28 -16.64
N GLY A 100 -13.08 -12.55 -17.93
CA GLY A 100 -12.47 -13.74 -18.56
C GLY A 100 -13.03 -15.07 -18.04
N GLN A 101 -14.27 -15.08 -17.54
CA GLN A 101 -14.94 -16.25 -16.98
C GLN A 101 -16.46 -16.11 -17.16
N GLU A 102 -17.15 -17.21 -17.50
CA GLU A 102 -18.60 -17.23 -17.73
C GLU A 102 -19.39 -17.06 -16.42
N PHE A 103 -20.48 -16.28 -16.45
CA PHE A 103 -21.52 -16.26 -15.42
C PHE A 103 -22.91 -16.43 -16.06
N GLN A 104 -23.91 -16.77 -15.24
CA GLN A 104 -25.25 -17.13 -15.70
C GLN A 104 -26.29 -16.09 -15.27
N VAL A 105 -27.26 -15.81 -16.14
CA VAL A 105 -28.44 -14.99 -15.86
C VAL A 105 -29.66 -15.69 -16.44
N ASN A 106 -30.74 -15.81 -15.66
CA ASN A 106 -31.99 -16.42 -16.10
C ASN A 106 -33.00 -15.32 -16.46
N ILE A 107 -33.49 -15.33 -17.71
CA ILE A 107 -34.41 -14.33 -18.26
C ILE A 107 -35.74 -15.02 -18.55
N THR A 108 -36.83 -14.54 -17.92
CA THR A 108 -38.18 -15.08 -18.12
C THR A 108 -39.02 -14.14 -18.99
N PHE A 109 -39.53 -14.68 -20.09
CA PHE A 109 -40.30 -13.94 -21.10
C PHE A 109 -41.81 -14.21 -21.04
N ASN A 110 -42.58 -13.43 -21.79
CA ASN A 110 -44.03 -13.61 -21.98
C ASN A 110 -44.40 -14.90 -22.76
N ARG A 111 -43.51 -15.41 -23.60
CA ARG A 111 -43.64 -16.67 -24.37
C ARG A 111 -42.26 -17.34 -24.52
N PRO A 112 -42.17 -18.59 -25.02
CA PRO A 112 -40.89 -19.19 -25.35
C PRO A 112 -40.10 -18.37 -26.37
N TYR A 113 -38.78 -18.36 -26.20
CA TYR A 113 -37.80 -17.75 -27.11
C TYR A 113 -37.65 -18.60 -28.39
N ASP A 114 -37.69 -17.96 -29.56
CA ASP A 114 -37.45 -18.56 -30.88
C ASP A 114 -36.24 -17.88 -31.52
N SER A 115 -35.12 -18.60 -31.68
CA SER A 115 -33.85 -18.03 -32.19
C SER A 115 -33.92 -17.48 -33.61
N ASP A 116 -34.84 -17.99 -34.43
CA ASP A 116 -34.97 -17.60 -35.84
C ASP A 116 -35.71 -16.27 -35.95
N ARG A 117 -36.63 -16.00 -35.01
CA ARG A 117 -37.48 -14.79 -34.97
C ARG A 117 -36.96 -13.71 -34.01
N ASP A 118 -36.54 -14.11 -32.81
CA ASP A 118 -36.34 -13.20 -31.68
C ASP A 118 -34.89 -12.71 -31.56
N LYS A 119 -34.71 -11.39 -31.70
CA LYS A 119 -33.41 -10.72 -31.64
C LYS A 119 -33.20 -10.10 -30.26
N ILE A 120 -32.73 -10.88 -29.30
CA ILE A 120 -32.41 -10.40 -27.93
C ILE A 120 -30.93 -10.05 -27.75
N ALA A 121 -30.65 -9.18 -26.78
CA ALA A 121 -29.31 -8.91 -26.26
C ALA A 121 -29.37 -8.59 -24.76
N VAL A 122 -28.29 -8.86 -24.03
CA VAL A 122 -28.05 -8.35 -22.68
C VAL A 122 -27.03 -7.22 -22.78
N GLU A 123 -27.43 -6.01 -22.41
CA GLU A 123 -26.60 -4.81 -22.53
C GLU A 123 -25.99 -4.42 -21.18
N PHE A 124 -24.68 -4.24 -21.16
CA PHE A 124 -23.93 -3.75 -20.00
C PHE A 124 -23.45 -2.32 -20.24
N VAL A 125 -23.69 -1.44 -19.27
CA VAL A 125 -23.44 0.00 -19.39
C VAL A 125 -22.66 0.51 -18.17
N ILE A 126 -21.65 1.36 -18.39
CA ILE A 126 -20.85 1.98 -17.31
C ILE A 126 -20.44 3.43 -17.65
N GLY A 127 -20.66 4.32 -16.68
CA GLY A 127 -20.29 5.75 -16.73
C GLY A 127 -21.25 6.65 -17.52
N SER A 128 -20.97 7.96 -17.50
CA SER A 128 -21.81 9.04 -18.04
C SER A 128 -21.72 9.32 -19.55
N SER A 129 -20.93 8.54 -20.29
CA SER A 129 -20.87 8.60 -21.76
C SER A 129 -20.47 7.23 -22.33
N PRO A 130 -21.37 6.23 -22.21
CA PRO A 130 -21.09 4.85 -22.59
C PRO A 130 -20.99 4.71 -24.12
N SER A 131 -20.09 3.85 -24.60
CA SER A 131 -19.75 3.75 -26.02
C SER A 131 -19.18 2.38 -26.38
N TYR A 132 -19.65 1.83 -27.50
CA TYR A 132 -19.25 0.50 -28.00
C TYR A 132 -17.75 0.41 -28.27
N SER A 133 -17.19 1.37 -29.04
CA SER A 133 -15.77 1.40 -29.40
C SER A 133 -14.83 1.71 -28.24
N LYS A 134 -15.36 2.02 -27.05
CA LYS A 134 -14.61 2.24 -25.80
C LYS A 134 -14.80 1.12 -24.77
N GLY A 135 -15.60 0.09 -25.07
CA GLY A 135 -15.90 -0.98 -24.12
C GLY A 135 -16.70 -0.53 -22.89
N THR A 136 -17.54 0.51 -23.03
CA THR A 136 -18.38 1.06 -21.94
C THR A 136 -19.88 0.96 -22.21
N TYR A 137 -20.26 0.54 -23.41
CA TYR A 137 -21.56 -0.05 -23.76
C TYR A 137 -21.28 -1.39 -24.44
N ILE A 138 -21.74 -2.50 -23.86
CA ILE A 138 -21.47 -3.86 -24.35
C ILE A 138 -22.79 -4.64 -24.52
N PRO A 139 -23.33 -4.74 -25.74
CA PRO A 139 -24.42 -5.65 -26.05
C PRO A 139 -23.88 -7.07 -26.25
N VAL A 140 -24.34 -8.02 -25.43
CA VAL A 140 -24.00 -9.45 -25.52
C VAL A 140 -25.18 -10.18 -26.15
N PHE A 141 -24.90 -11.06 -27.10
CA PHE A 141 -25.92 -11.75 -27.91
C PHE A 141 -25.87 -13.28 -27.66
N PRO A 142 -26.98 -14.01 -27.82
CA PRO A 142 -27.06 -15.43 -27.46
C PRO A 142 -26.56 -16.43 -28.52
N THR A 143 -26.23 -16.00 -29.75
CA THR A 143 -25.96 -16.90 -30.90
C THR A 143 -24.56 -16.74 -31.47
N LYS A 144 -23.97 -17.81 -32.02
CA LYS A 144 -22.56 -17.82 -32.45
C LYS A 144 -22.30 -17.02 -33.74
N GLU A 145 -23.32 -16.75 -34.55
CA GLU A 145 -23.20 -15.97 -35.79
C GLU A 145 -23.05 -14.46 -35.50
N ARG A 146 -23.40 -14.01 -34.29
CA ARG A 146 -23.33 -12.61 -33.88
C ARG A 146 -22.82 -12.52 -32.44
N GLN A 147 -21.52 -12.30 -32.28
CA GLN A 147 -20.89 -12.00 -30.99
C GLN A 147 -20.45 -10.54 -30.94
N SER A 148 -20.11 -10.03 -29.74
CA SER A 148 -19.50 -8.71 -29.56
C SER A 148 -18.08 -8.86 -28.99
N SER A 149 -17.61 -7.89 -28.19
CA SER A 149 -16.34 -8.02 -27.46
C SER A 149 -16.44 -8.96 -26.25
N TRP A 150 -17.66 -9.31 -25.79
CA TRP A 150 -17.93 -10.32 -24.77
C TRP A 150 -18.72 -11.46 -25.42
N GLU A 151 -18.51 -12.68 -24.95
CA GLU A 151 -19.21 -13.85 -25.50
C GLU A 151 -20.53 -14.10 -24.78
N GLY A 152 -21.55 -14.54 -25.53
CA GLY A 152 -22.84 -14.96 -24.99
C GLY A 152 -23.37 -16.21 -25.65
N ARG A 153 -24.03 -17.06 -24.86
CA ARG A 153 -24.69 -18.29 -25.34
C ARG A 153 -25.91 -18.64 -24.50
N ILE A 154 -26.83 -19.42 -25.06
CA ILE A 154 -27.84 -20.11 -24.26
C ILE A 154 -27.19 -21.33 -23.59
N ILE A 155 -27.42 -21.49 -22.29
CA ILE A 155 -27.02 -22.65 -21.49
C ILE A 155 -28.19 -23.64 -21.39
N ASP A 156 -29.38 -23.12 -21.09
CA ASP A 156 -30.62 -23.88 -20.96
C ASP A 156 -31.83 -23.04 -21.41
N GLN A 157 -32.90 -23.70 -21.85
CA GLN A 157 -34.17 -23.07 -22.20
C GLN A 157 -35.33 -23.97 -21.73
N SER A 158 -36.10 -23.48 -20.77
CA SER A 158 -37.19 -24.21 -20.12
C SER A 158 -38.48 -23.40 -20.18
N GLY A 159 -39.38 -23.78 -21.10
CA GLY A 159 -40.64 -23.09 -21.35
C GLY A 159 -40.42 -21.63 -21.78
N ASN A 160 -40.78 -20.70 -20.90
CA ASN A 160 -40.64 -19.25 -21.10
C ASN A 160 -39.30 -18.67 -20.60
N SER A 161 -38.48 -19.47 -19.91
CA SER A 161 -37.25 -19.02 -19.27
C SER A 161 -36.01 -19.46 -20.05
N VAL A 162 -35.03 -18.57 -20.17
CA VAL A 162 -33.76 -18.80 -20.87
C VAL A 162 -32.60 -18.47 -19.94
N THR A 163 -31.75 -19.46 -19.67
CA THR A 163 -30.51 -19.27 -18.92
C THR A 163 -29.40 -18.90 -19.90
N MET A 164 -28.96 -17.64 -19.87
CA MET A 164 -27.89 -17.12 -20.72
C MET A 164 -26.55 -17.16 -19.98
N GLY A 165 -25.56 -17.80 -20.61
CA GLY A 165 -24.15 -17.70 -20.24
C GLY A 165 -23.53 -16.45 -20.86
N ILE A 166 -22.78 -15.70 -20.05
CA ILE A 166 -22.15 -14.43 -20.42
C ILE A 166 -20.69 -14.46 -19.96
N THR A 167 -19.74 -14.30 -20.88
CA THR A 167 -18.30 -14.29 -20.61
C THR A 167 -17.72 -12.90 -20.92
N PRO A 168 -17.45 -12.05 -19.91
CA PRO A 168 -16.79 -10.77 -20.11
C PRO A 168 -15.36 -10.97 -20.62
N SER A 169 -14.92 -10.13 -21.56
CA SER A 169 -13.55 -10.20 -22.08
C SER A 169 -12.51 -10.08 -20.95
N ALA A 170 -11.43 -10.87 -20.99
CA ALA A 170 -10.37 -10.84 -19.99
C ALA A 170 -9.62 -9.50 -19.92
N ASN A 171 -9.81 -8.58 -20.87
CA ASN A 171 -9.29 -7.21 -20.82
C ASN A 171 -10.31 -6.14 -20.37
N CYS A 172 -11.55 -6.52 -20.04
CA CYS A 172 -12.65 -5.56 -19.89
C CYS A 172 -12.41 -4.52 -18.78
N VAL A 173 -13.03 -3.36 -18.97
CA VAL A 173 -13.22 -2.32 -17.95
C VAL A 173 -13.86 -2.92 -16.69
N VAL A 174 -13.62 -2.29 -15.54
CA VAL A 174 -14.32 -2.63 -14.31
C VAL A 174 -14.81 -1.40 -13.58
N GLY A 175 -16.01 -1.59 -13.06
CA GLY A 175 -16.49 -1.05 -11.81
C GLY A 175 -17.85 -1.68 -11.57
N LYS A 176 -18.85 -0.85 -11.26
CA LYS A 176 -20.25 -1.26 -11.26
C LYS A 176 -20.87 -1.04 -12.64
N TYR A 177 -21.49 -2.08 -13.19
CA TYR A 177 -22.23 -2.05 -14.45
C TYR A 177 -23.73 -2.03 -14.19
N HIS A 178 -24.47 -1.40 -15.09
CA HIS A 178 -25.92 -1.49 -15.17
C HIS A 178 -26.29 -2.49 -16.28
N MET A 179 -27.08 -3.52 -15.94
CA MET A 179 -27.55 -4.51 -16.90
C MET A 179 -28.99 -4.23 -17.38
N PHE A 180 -29.18 -4.24 -18.69
CA PHE A 180 -30.50 -4.20 -19.34
C PHE A 180 -30.69 -5.46 -20.19
N VAL A 181 -31.93 -5.91 -20.35
CA VAL A 181 -32.28 -6.89 -21.40
C VAL A 181 -33.00 -6.14 -22.51
N ALA A 182 -32.56 -6.36 -23.74
CA ALA A 182 -33.01 -5.66 -24.94
C ALA A 182 -33.63 -6.64 -25.95
N VAL A 183 -34.75 -6.24 -26.56
CA VAL A 183 -35.42 -6.94 -27.66
C VAL A 183 -35.43 -5.99 -28.85
N ALA A 184 -34.70 -6.33 -29.92
CA ALA A 184 -34.71 -5.57 -31.15
C ALA A 184 -35.94 -5.92 -32.00
N THR A 185 -36.69 -4.90 -32.40
CA THR A 185 -37.88 -4.99 -33.27
C THR A 185 -37.64 -4.18 -34.56
N PRO A 186 -38.45 -4.36 -35.61
CA PRO A 186 -38.36 -3.55 -36.83
C PRO A 186 -38.51 -2.03 -36.60
N PHE A 187 -39.14 -1.63 -35.49
CA PHE A 187 -39.44 -0.24 -35.14
C PHE A 187 -38.40 0.40 -34.21
N GLY A 188 -37.50 -0.40 -33.62
CA GLY A 188 -36.61 0.06 -32.55
C GLY A 188 -36.22 -1.01 -31.54
N ILE A 189 -35.35 -0.65 -30.60
CA ILE A 189 -34.92 -1.51 -29.49
C ILE A 189 -35.84 -1.25 -28.29
N ARG A 190 -36.57 -2.28 -27.82
CA ARG A 190 -37.26 -2.27 -26.51
C ARG A 190 -36.28 -2.73 -25.44
N ARG A 191 -36.27 -2.09 -24.28
CA ARG A 191 -35.40 -2.43 -23.14
C ARG A 191 -36.19 -2.58 -21.85
N THR A 192 -35.71 -3.44 -20.95
CA THR A 192 -36.13 -3.42 -19.54
C THR A 192 -35.92 -2.04 -18.93
N ARG A 193 -36.77 -1.64 -17.98
CA ARG A 193 -36.54 -0.44 -17.15
C ARG A 193 -35.19 -0.49 -16.43
N ARG A 194 -34.66 0.67 -16.04
CA ARG A 194 -33.53 0.76 -15.09
C ARG A 194 -33.96 0.22 -13.73
N ASP A 195 -33.25 -0.79 -13.23
CA ASP A 195 -33.45 -1.37 -11.91
C ASP A 195 -32.10 -1.65 -11.25
N LYS A 196 -31.96 -1.22 -9.99
CA LYS A 196 -30.74 -1.40 -9.19
C LYS A 196 -30.49 -2.86 -8.81
N SER A 197 -31.52 -3.71 -8.75
CA SER A 197 -31.35 -5.12 -8.35
C SER A 197 -30.43 -5.91 -9.30
N ARG A 198 -30.33 -5.43 -10.55
CA ARG A 198 -29.54 -5.94 -11.68
C ARG A 198 -28.22 -5.18 -11.92
N ASP A 199 -27.81 -4.33 -10.98
CA ASP A 199 -26.42 -3.85 -10.96
C ASP A 199 -25.48 -5.00 -10.57
N LEU A 200 -24.35 -5.08 -11.26
CA LEU A 200 -23.29 -6.05 -10.98
C LEU A 200 -21.91 -5.40 -10.98
N TYR A 201 -20.98 -6.01 -10.26
CA TYR A 201 -19.56 -5.67 -10.28
C TYR A 201 -18.84 -6.73 -11.10
N ILE A 202 -17.94 -6.30 -11.97
CA ILE A 202 -16.97 -7.18 -12.60
C ILE A 202 -15.62 -6.91 -11.93
N LEU A 203 -14.77 -7.91 -11.74
CA LEU A 203 -13.46 -7.80 -11.08
C LEU A 203 -12.32 -8.21 -12.04
N PHE A 204 -11.06 -7.98 -11.67
CA PHE A 204 -9.94 -8.75 -12.22
C PHE A 204 -10.05 -10.23 -11.83
N ASN A 205 -9.44 -11.10 -12.63
CA ASN A 205 -9.48 -12.55 -12.44
C ASN A 205 -8.09 -13.21 -12.36
N PRO A 206 -7.54 -13.36 -11.14
CA PRO A 206 -6.33 -14.15 -10.88
C PRO A 206 -6.36 -15.60 -11.37
N TRP A 207 -7.55 -16.18 -11.57
CA TRP A 207 -7.76 -17.57 -11.99
C TRP A 207 -7.92 -17.72 -13.52
N SER A 208 -8.11 -16.64 -14.30
CA SER A 208 -8.26 -16.70 -15.76
C SER A 208 -6.91 -16.47 -16.48
N PRO A 209 -6.38 -17.44 -17.25
CA PRO A 209 -5.06 -17.31 -17.91
C PRO A 209 -4.90 -16.12 -18.86
N ASP A 210 -6.02 -15.60 -19.39
CA ASP A 210 -6.04 -14.47 -20.31
C ASP A 210 -6.08 -13.10 -19.61
N ASP A 211 -6.23 -13.06 -18.27
CA ASP A 211 -6.19 -11.81 -17.51
C ASP A 211 -4.73 -11.38 -17.24
N ALA A 212 -4.45 -10.09 -17.42
CA ALA A 212 -3.18 -9.47 -17.11
C ALA A 212 -2.71 -9.62 -15.65
N VAL A 213 -3.54 -10.11 -14.72
CA VAL A 213 -3.15 -10.44 -13.33
C VAL A 213 -3.26 -11.92 -12.98
N PHE A 214 -3.30 -12.81 -13.97
CA PHE A 214 -3.27 -14.26 -13.77
C PHE A 214 -2.07 -14.69 -12.93
N LEU A 215 -2.33 -15.37 -11.81
CA LEU A 215 -1.32 -15.89 -10.90
C LEU A 215 -1.53 -17.40 -10.78
N ASN A 216 -0.63 -18.20 -11.36
CA ASN A 216 -0.88 -19.63 -11.58
C ASN A 216 -0.85 -20.51 -10.30
N ASP A 217 -0.32 -20.01 -9.19
CA ASP A 217 -0.23 -20.75 -7.91
C ASP A 217 -1.46 -20.50 -7.03
N GLU A 218 -2.21 -21.54 -6.70
CA GLU A 218 -3.44 -21.43 -5.88
C GLU A 218 -3.16 -20.99 -4.44
N THR A 219 -2.00 -21.32 -3.88
CA THR A 219 -1.62 -20.94 -2.50
C THR A 219 -1.30 -19.45 -2.45
N GLU A 220 -0.59 -18.94 -3.45
CA GLU A 220 -0.35 -17.50 -3.61
C GLU A 220 -1.65 -16.76 -4.02
N ARG A 221 -2.60 -17.36 -4.75
CA ARG A 221 -3.94 -16.78 -4.99
C ARG A 221 -4.75 -16.65 -3.69
N GLU A 222 -4.85 -17.71 -2.89
CA GLU A 222 -5.60 -17.70 -1.63
C GLU A 222 -4.96 -16.74 -0.60
N GLU A 223 -3.62 -16.71 -0.51
CA GLU A 223 -2.93 -15.71 0.31
C GLU A 223 -3.15 -14.30 -0.22
N CYS A 224 -2.85 -14.06 -1.50
CA CYS A 224 -2.68 -12.72 -2.04
C CYS A 224 -3.97 -12.09 -2.58
N VAL A 225 -5.11 -12.77 -2.48
CA VAL A 225 -6.44 -12.27 -2.92
C VAL A 225 -7.50 -12.52 -1.84
N MET A 226 -7.60 -13.74 -1.33
CA MET A 226 -8.73 -14.17 -0.47
C MET A 226 -8.47 -13.95 1.03
N THR A 227 -7.22 -14.05 1.49
CA THR A 227 -6.88 -13.89 2.91
C THR A 227 -7.04 -12.43 3.37
N GLU A 228 -7.83 -12.20 4.42
CA GLU A 228 -8.03 -10.88 5.04
C GLU A 228 -7.07 -10.56 6.19
N MET A 229 -6.35 -11.55 6.73
CA MET A 229 -5.47 -11.36 7.89
C MET A 229 -4.01 -11.23 7.43
N GLY A 230 -3.47 -10.00 7.51
CA GLY A 230 -2.09 -9.68 7.18
C GLY A 230 -1.14 -9.69 8.37
N ILE A 231 0.15 -9.88 8.12
CA ILE A 231 1.24 -9.61 9.06
C ILE A 231 2.18 -8.63 8.36
N ILE A 232 2.54 -7.56 9.08
CA ILE A 232 3.50 -6.55 8.65
C ILE A 232 4.71 -6.66 9.59
N TYR A 233 5.90 -6.67 9.02
CA TYR A 233 7.14 -6.74 9.77
C TYR A 233 7.64 -5.33 10.08
N HIS A 234 8.22 -5.14 11.27
CA HIS A 234 8.74 -3.86 11.76
C HIS A 234 9.80 -4.08 12.86
N GLY A 235 10.17 -3.03 13.59
CA GLY A 235 11.20 -3.08 14.64
C GLY A 235 12.59 -2.88 14.06
N SER A 236 13.54 -3.76 14.42
CA SER A 236 14.92 -3.72 13.93
C SER A 236 15.27 -5.00 13.14
N TYR A 237 16.41 -4.98 12.45
CA TYR A 237 16.94 -6.16 11.77
C TYR A 237 17.28 -7.30 12.75
N ASP A 238 17.81 -6.97 13.93
CA ASP A 238 18.17 -7.95 14.97
C ASP A 238 16.94 -8.45 15.77
N ASP A 239 16.00 -7.55 16.10
CA ASP A 239 14.74 -7.85 16.80
C ASP A 239 13.53 -7.48 15.92
N VAL A 240 13.13 -8.42 15.07
CA VAL A 240 12.01 -8.29 14.11
C VAL A 240 10.68 -8.48 14.83
N SER A 241 9.89 -7.40 14.88
CA SER A 241 8.56 -7.39 15.48
C SER A 241 7.45 -7.59 14.44
N GLU A 242 6.35 -8.25 14.84
CA GLU A 242 5.17 -8.49 14.01
C GLU A 242 4.00 -7.56 14.38
N ARG A 243 3.31 -7.00 13.38
CA ARG A 243 2.03 -6.30 13.52
C ARG A 243 1.00 -7.02 12.65
N ASN A 244 0.01 -7.66 13.23
CA ASN A 244 -1.14 -8.14 12.45
C ASN A 244 -1.97 -6.95 11.93
N TRP A 245 -2.71 -7.18 10.86
CA TRP A 245 -3.62 -6.19 10.27
C TRP A 245 -4.87 -6.87 9.72
N ASN A 246 -6.07 -6.34 10.02
CA ASN A 246 -7.25 -6.71 9.25
C ASN A 246 -7.23 -5.93 7.93
N TYR A 247 -7.02 -6.62 6.82
CA TYR A 247 -7.31 -6.05 5.53
C TYR A 247 -8.82 -5.80 5.44
N GLY A 248 -9.66 -6.83 5.54
CA GLY A 248 -11.12 -6.70 5.57
C GLY A 248 -11.77 -6.47 4.20
N GLN A 249 -11.21 -7.07 3.13
CA GLN A 249 -11.59 -6.82 1.73
C GLN A 249 -13.08 -7.00 1.42
N PHE A 250 -13.75 -7.84 2.21
CA PHE A 250 -15.11 -8.27 1.96
C PHE A 250 -16.14 -7.57 2.86
N ASN A 251 -15.71 -6.67 3.74
CA ASN A 251 -16.59 -5.91 4.63
C ASN A 251 -17.55 -5.00 3.85
N TYR A 252 -18.76 -4.80 4.39
CA TYR A 252 -19.81 -4.00 3.74
C TYR A 252 -19.33 -2.59 3.38
N GLY A 253 -19.70 -2.14 2.17
CA GLY A 253 -19.34 -0.81 1.68
C GLY A 253 -17.86 -0.62 1.30
N VAL A 254 -16.94 -1.54 1.62
CA VAL A 254 -15.54 -1.43 1.19
C VAL A 254 -15.43 -1.47 -0.34
N LEU A 255 -16.15 -2.37 -0.99
CA LEU A 255 -16.23 -2.47 -2.46
C LEU A 255 -16.76 -1.18 -3.11
N ASP A 256 -17.84 -0.61 -2.57
CA ASP A 256 -18.46 0.63 -3.09
C ASP A 256 -17.66 1.88 -2.77
N ALA A 257 -17.04 1.93 -1.58
CA ALA A 257 -16.01 2.90 -1.28
C ALA A 257 -15.03 2.89 -2.45
N CYS A 258 -14.43 1.73 -2.77
CA CYS A 258 -13.43 1.53 -3.83
C CYS A 258 -13.88 1.93 -5.25
N LEU A 259 -15.17 2.20 -5.47
CA LEU A 259 -15.68 2.79 -6.71
C LEU A 259 -15.95 4.30 -6.62
N TYR A 260 -16.58 4.81 -5.55
CA TYR A 260 -16.75 6.27 -5.32
C TYR A 260 -15.41 6.99 -5.44
N ILE A 261 -14.44 6.34 -4.80
CA ILE A 261 -13.01 6.50 -4.91
C ILE A 261 -12.66 6.78 -6.37
N MET A 262 -12.71 5.80 -7.26
CA MET A 262 -12.37 5.87 -8.70
C MET A 262 -12.73 7.15 -9.47
N ASP A 263 -13.81 7.76 -9.05
CA ASP A 263 -14.43 8.91 -9.68
C ASP A 263 -13.76 10.22 -9.23
N ARG A 264 -13.34 10.32 -7.95
CA ARG A 264 -12.65 11.49 -7.39
C ARG A 264 -11.23 11.71 -7.94
N ALA A 265 -10.47 10.64 -8.23
CA ALA A 265 -9.16 10.78 -8.89
C ALA A 265 -9.29 11.09 -10.39
N ASN A 266 -10.52 11.24 -10.87
CA ASN A 266 -10.88 11.44 -12.28
C ASN A 266 -10.32 10.35 -13.21
N MET A 267 -10.22 9.10 -12.72
CA MET A 267 -9.68 7.99 -13.51
C MET A 267 -10.61 7.68 -14.70
N PRO A 268 -10.16 7.86 -15.95
CA PRO A 268 -11.00 7.64 -17.13
C PRO A 268 -11.52 6.21 -17.18
N ILE A 269 -12.82 6.04 -17.43
CA ILE A 269 -13.51 4.73 -17.34
C ILE A 269 -12.83 3.66 -18.21
N VAL A 270 -12.31 4.05 -19.37
CA VAL A 270 -11.57 3.15 -20.29
C VAL A 270 -10.25 2.63 -19.72
N ASN A 271 -9.55 3.40 -18.90
CA ASN A 271 -8.28 2.98 -18.29
C ASN A 271 -8.49 2.01 -17.11
N ARG A 272 -9.75 1.81 -16.69
CA ARG A 272 -10.11 0.88 -15.60
C ARG A 272 -9.91 -0.60 -15.97
N GLY A 273 -9.59 -0.89 -17.24
CA GLY A 273 -9.20 -2.21 -17.76
C GLY A 273 -7.77 -2.67 -17.40
N ASP A 274 -6.89 -1.76 -16.99
CA ASP A 274 -5.43 -1.90 -17.10
C ASP A 274 -4.75 -1.88 -15.71
N PRO A 275 -4.14 -2.99 -15.24
CA PRO A 275 -3.58 -3.08 -13.88
C PRO A 275 -2.40 -2.13 -13.65
N ILE A 276 -1.64 -1.76 -14.68
CA ILE A 276 -0.51 -0.83 -14.57
C ILE A 276 -1.02 0.58 -14.33
N LYS A 277 -2.03 1.02 -15.09
CA LYS A 277 -2.66 2.33 -14.87
C LYS A 277 -3.45 2.38 -13.56
N VAL A 278 -4.06 1.26 -13.18
CA VAL A 278 -4.71 1.06 -11.88
C VAL A 278 -3.74 1.33 -10.72
N THR A 279 -2.53 0.72 -10.75
CA THR A 279 -1.54 0.84 -9.67
C THR A 279 -0.54 1.98 -9.83
N ARG A 280 -0.54 2.73 -10.96
CA ARG A 280 0.23 3.98 -11.09
C ARG A 280 -0.56 5.24 -10.75
N LYS A 281 -1.87 5.31 -11.01
CA LYS A 281 -2.70 6.43 -10.50
C LYS A 281 -2.90 6.35 -8.98
N ALA A 282 -2.04 5.60 -8.28
CA ALA A 282 -2.37 4.99 -7.02
C ALA A 282 -1.60 5.46 -5.83
N SER A 283 -0.32 5.13 -5.84
CA SER A 283 0.67 5.69 -4.95
C SER A 283 0.50 7.21 -4.82
N ALA A 284 0.20 7.86 -5.95
CA ALA A 284 -0.24 9.25 -6.13
C ALA A 284 -1.33 9.77 -5.18
N MET A 285 -2.17 8.90 -4.63
CA MET A 285 -3.40 9.31 -3.95
C MET A 285 -3.68 8.58 -2.63
N LEU A 286 -2.80 7.67 -2.16
CA LEU A 286 -2.90 7.21 -0.77
C LEU A 286 -2.46 8.33 0.17
N ASN A 287 -1.39 9.01 -0.19
CA ASN A 287 -1.06 10.29 0.42
C ASN A 287 -2.06 11.37 -0.02
N SER A 288 -2.18 12.42 0.80
CA SER A 288 -3.05 13.57 0.53
C SER A 288 -2.27 14.81 0.05
N ARG A 289 -1.08 14.66 -0.55
CA ARG A 289 -0.23 15.81 -0.92
C ARG A 289 -0.81 16.61 -2.08
N ASP A 290 -1.22 15.94 -3.15
CA ASP A 290 -1.52 16.58 -4.43
C ASP A 290 -3.02 16.67 -4.74
N ASP A 291 -3.76 15.57 -4.51
CA ASP A 291 -5.11 15.35 -5.08
C ASP A 291 -6.24 15.23 -4.02
N ASP A 292 -6.05 15.71 -2.77
CA ASP A 292 -6.92 15.42 -1.61
C ASP A 292 -7.18 13.91 -1.40
N GLY A 293 -6.08 13.15 -1.43
CA GLY A 293 -6.07 11.70 -1.24
C GLY A 293 -6.38 11.21 0.18
N VAL A 294 -6.05 9.95 0.42
CA VAL A 294 -6.70 9.11 1.44
C VAL A 294 -6.33 9.42 2.87
N LEU A 295 -5.03 9.56 3.11
CA LEU A 295 -4.41 9.54 4.41
C LEU A 295 -3.43 10.70 4.49
N VAL A 296 -3.60 11.51 5.53
CA VAL A 296 -2.65 12.57 5.87
C VAL A 296 -1.45 11.93 6.52
N GLY A 297 -0.28 12.07 5.89
CA GLY A 297 0.98 11.55 6.41
C GLY A 297 1.45 12.40 7.57
N ASN A 298 1.82 11.78 8.70
CA ASN A 298 2.33 12.53 9.85
C ASN A 298 3.31 11.68 10.67
N TRP A 299 4.45 12.28 10.99
CA TRP A 299 5.61 11.71 11.69
C TRP A 299 6.06 12.60 12.88
N SER A 300 5.24 13.57 13.31
CA SER A 300 5.61 14.50 14.39
C SER A 300 5.45 13.93 15.81
N GLY A 301 4.85 12.75 15.96
CA GLY A 301 4.39 12.20 17.24
C GLY A 301 3.12 12.87 17.82
N ASP A 302 2.73 14.06 17.35
CA ASP A 302 1.48 14.72 17.70
C ASP A 302 0.37 14.37 16.69
N TYR A 303 -0.70 13.77 17.23
CA TYR A 303 -1.87 13.30 16.48
C TYR A 303 -3.19 13.92 16.98
N THR A 304 -3.13 15.08 17.65
CA THR A 304 -4.27 15.73 18.33
C THR A 304 -5.55 15.87 17.48
N PHE A 305 -5.43 16.03 16.16
CA PHE A 305 -6.57 16.15 15.24
C PHE A 305 -6.89 14.89 14.42
N GLY A 306 -6.48 13.71 14.89
CA GLY A 306 -6.70 12.45 14.19
C GLY A 306 -6.48 11.21 15.04
N VAL A 307 -6.19 10.09 14.37
CA VAL A 307 -5.84 8.80 14.97
C VAL A 307 -4.35 8.57 14.77
N ALA A 308 -3.66 8.13 15.83
CA ALA A 308 -2.23 7.80 15.75
C ALA A 308 -2.00 6.64 14.76
N PRO A 309 -0.97 6.69 13.87
CA PRO A 309 -0.66 5.62 12.93
C PRO A 309 -0.46 4.25 13.60
N THR A 310 0.02 4.26 14.85
CA THR A 310 0.22 3.11 15.72
C THR A 310 -1.06 2.44 16.22
N SER A 311 -2.18 3.17 16.26
CA SER A 311 -3.46 2.74 16.83
C SER A 311 -4.30 1.87 15.88
N TRP A 312 -4.15 2.03 14.57
CA TRP A 312 -4.97 1.31 13.58
C TRP A 312 -4.80 -0.22 13.65
N THR A 313 -5.94 -0.93 13.65
CA THR A 313 -6.06 -2.41 13.64
C THR A 313 -6.27 -2.99 12.24
N GLY A 314 -6.72 -2.17 11.29
CA GLY A 314 -7.17 -2.61 9.98
C GLY A 314 -7.60 -1.47 9.06
N SER A 315 -7.84 -1.80 7.79
CA SER A 315 -8.17 -0.80 6.77
C SER A 315 -9.64 -0.35 6.79
N THR A 316 -10.55 -1.15 7.40
CA THR A 316 -12.01 -0.96 7.32
C THR A 316 -12.45 0.46 7.68
N ASP A 317 -12.08 0.95 8.87
CA ASP A 317 -12.39 2.31 9.35
C ASP A 317 -11.86 3.40 8.42
N ILE A 318 -10.64 3.22 7.92
CA ILE A 318 -9.93 4.22 7.10
C ILE A 318 -10.60 4.37 5.73
N LEU A 319 -11.05 3.25 5.14
CA LEU A 319 -11.74 3.22 3.85
C LEU A 319 -13.15 3.82 3.96
N LEU A 320 -13.96 3.34 4.92
CA LEU A 320 -15.33 3.81 5.11
C LEU A 320 -15.41 5.25 5.63
N GLY A 321 -14.46 5.68 6.48
CA GLY A 321 -14.42 7.02 7.08
C GLY A 321 -14.26 8.17 6.07
N TYR A 322 -13.72 7.90 4.87
CA TYR A 322 -13.58 8.89 3.78
C TYR A 322 -14.64 8.72 2.69
N ALA A 323 -15.11 7.50 2.43
CA ALA A 323 -16.28 7.31 1.56
C ALA A 323 -17.52 8.04 2.12
N SER A 324 -17.61 8.10 3.45
CA SER A 324 -18.61 8.88 4.19
C SER A 324 -18.26 10.38 4.31
N SER A 325 -17.13 10.75 4.93
CA SER A 325 -16.79 12.17 5.19
C SER A 325 -16.35 12.97 3.97
N LYS A 326 -15.81 12.29 2.94
CA LYS A 326 -15.15 12.87 1.76
C LYS A 326 -13.92 13.74 2.10
N MET A 327 -13.34 13.61 3.29
CA MET A 327 -12.12 14.31 3.71
C MET A 327 -10.98 13.34 4.02
N PRO A 328 -9.71 13.67 3.72
CA PRO A 328 -8.53 12.87 4.08
C PRO A 328 -8.56 12.42 5.55
N VAL A 329 -8.14 11.18 5.81
CA VAL A 329 -8.15 10.59 7.16
C VAL A 329 -6.80 10.81 7.82
N CYS A 330 -6.82 11.38 9.02
CA CYS A 330 -5.65 11.60 9.86
C CYS A 330 -5.45 10.41 10.82
N TYR A 331 -4.28 9.76 10.93
CA TYR A 331 -3.02 9.92 10.19
C TYR A 331 -2.42 8.57 9.75
N ALA A 332 -1.38 8.61 8.91
CA ALA A 332 -0.65 7.45 8.43
C ALA A 332 0.89 7.63 8.39
N GLN A 333 1.54 6.47 8.32
CA GLN A 333 2.98 6.21 8.15
C GLN A 333 3.15 4.97 7.26
N CYS A 334 4.36 4.59 6.85
CA CYS A 334 4.56 3.66 5.72
C CYS A 334 3.81 2.32 5.84
N TRP A 335 3.72 1.71 7.02
CA TRP A 335 2.93 0.47 7.18
C TRP A 335 1.42 0.70 7.08
N VAL A 336 0.92 1.87 7.49
CA VAL A 336 -0.48 2.25 7.31
C VAL A 336 -0.71 2.54 5.83
N TYR A 337 0.23 3.19 5.14
CA TYR A 337 0.20 3.30 3.69
C TYR A 337 0.16 1.89 3.07
N ALA A 338 1.16 1.04 3.28
CA ALA A 338 1.23 -0.28 2.63
C ALA A 338 0.09 -1.25 3.01
N ALA A 339 -0.41 -1.25 4.24
CA ALA A 339 -1.49 -2.15 4.66
C ALA A 339 -2.87 -1.61 4.28
N VAL A 340 -3.07 -0.30 4.35
CA VAL A 340 -4.18 0.33 3.63
C VAL A 340 -3.96 0.22 2.14
N PHE A 341 -2.79 -0.17 1.61
CA PHE A 341 -2.51 -0.61 0.22
C PHE A 341 -2.67 -2.15 0.03
N ASN A 342 -3.28 -2.96 0.96
CA ASN A 342 -3.45 -4.44 0.84
C ASN A 342 -4.84 -5.21 1.12
N THR A 343 -6.00 -4.54 1.37
CA THR A 343 -7.50 -4.83 1.20
C THR A 343 -8.35 -4.67 -0.16
N TRP A 344 -7.98 -4.16 -1.36
CA TRP A 344 -8.82 -3.49 -2.41
C TRP A 344 -8.40 -3.70 -3.91
N SER A 345 -9.21 -3.65 -4.98
CA SER A 345 -8.67 -3.35 -6.35
C SER A 345 -9.59 -2.42 -7.18
N ARG A 346 -9.28 -2.01 -8.43
CA ARG A 346 -10.00 -1.03 -9.34
C ARG A 346 -10.65 0.29 -8.77
N ILE A 347 -10.41 1.58 -9.14
CA ILE A 347 -9.29 2.59 -9.41
C ILE A 347 -9.54 3.84 -8.44
N TRP A 348 -8.64 4.81 -8.24
CA TRP A 348 -8.49 5.70 -7.03
C TRP A 348 -9.49 6.85 -6.77
N PRO A 349 -9.64 7.38 -5.51
CA PRO A 349 -8.75 7.21 -4.35
C PRO A 349 -9.33 6.86 -2.96
N LYS A 350 -9.42 5.56 -2.63
CA LYS A 350 -8.68 4.89 -1.55
C LYS A 350 -8.44 3.44 -1.93
N PHE A 351 -7.26 2.91 -1.60
CA PHE A 351 -6.80 1.68 -2.23
C PHE A 351 -5.97 0.85 -1.31
N SER A 352 -6.33 -0.44 -1.28
CA SER A 352 -5.66 -1.62 -0.76
C SER A 352 -5.29 -2.96 -1.61
N LEU A 353 -4.87 -3.10 -2.88
CA LEU A 353 -4.59 -4.29 -3.74
C LEU A 353 -5.49 -5.57 -3.85
N ARG A 354 -6.20 -6.11 -2.83
CA ARG A 354 -7.03 -7.35 -2.92
C ARG A 354 -8.50 -7.24 -3.48
N CYS A 355 -9.39 -6.43 -2.89
CA CYS A 355 -10.76 -5.99 -3.32
C CYS A 355 -11.35 -6.47 -4.66
N LEU A 356 -10.81 -6.01 -5.79
CA LEU A 356 -11.35 -6.28 -7.13
C LEU A 356 -10.35 -7.10 -7.96
N GLY A 357 -9.55 -7.97 -7.32
CA GLY A 357 -8.84 -9.09 -7.93
C GLY A 357 -7.39 -8.89 -8.43
N ILE A 358 -6.61 -7.92 -7.95
CA ILE A 358 -5.14 -7.95 -8.17
C ILE A 358 -4.52 -8.80 -7.03
N PRO A 359 -3.64 -9.78 -7.30
CA PRO A 359 -2.90 -10.46 -6.24
C PRO A 359 -1.83 -9.55 -5.64
N ALA A 360 -1.76 -9.45 -4.31
CA ALA A 360 -0.78 -8.60 -3.63
C ALA A 360 -0.35 -9.00 -2.22
N ARG A 361 0.83 -8.50 -1.85
CA ARG A 361 1.46 -8.65 -0.53
C ARG A 361 2.11 -7.32 -0.07
N VAL A 362 2.11 -7.11 1.25
CA VAL A 362 2.91 -6.06 1.91
C VAL A 362 4.33 -6.58 2.06
N VAL A 363 5.31 -5.72 1.82
CA VAL A 363 6.74 -6.01 1.94
C VAL A 363 7.38 -5.02 2.91
N THR A 364 8.25 -5.51 3.78
CA THR A 364 9.06 -4.70 4.70
C THR A 364 10.54 -4.80 4.31
N ASN A 365 11.20 -3.69 4.06
CA ASN A 365 12.65 -3.58 3.83
C ASN A 365 13.35 -3.05 5.08
N TYR A 366 14.44 -3.68 5.53
CA TYR A 366 15.21 -3.26 6.71
C TYR A 366 16.50 -2.53 6.30
N PHE A 367 16.78 -1.42 6.98
CA PHE A 367 17.75 -0.39 6.55
C PHE A 367 17.44 0.09 5.13
N SER A 368 16.25 0.68 4.94
CA SER A 368 15.87 1.28 3.65
C SER A 368 16.53 2.65 3.51
N ALA A 369 17.23 2.90 2.40
CA ALA A 369 17.68 4.26 2.07
C ALA A 369 16.45 5.11 1.68
N HIS A 370 16.43 6.38 2.11
CA HIS A 370 15.32 7.31 1.92
C HIS A 370 15.88 8.75 1.78
N ASP A 371 15.13 9.64 1.13
CA ASP A 371 15.55 11.02 0.78
C ASP A 371 16.80 11.09 -0.12
N ASN A 372 17.08 10.01 -0.86
CA ASN A 372 18.13 9.94 -1.88
C ASN A 372 17.56 10.39 -3.24
N ASP A 373 18.27 11.28 -3.95
CA ASP A 373 17.98 11.81 -5.30
C ASP A 373 17.98 10.74 -6.43
N GLY A 374 17.76 9.46 -6.13
CA GLY A 374 17.82 8.33 -7.08
C GLY A 374 19.24 7.91 -7.48
N ASN A 375 20.25 8.33 -6.71
CA ASN A 375 21.65 7.90 -6.86
C ASN A 375 21.92 6.63 -6.03
N LEU A 376 23.17 6.14 -5.95
CA LEU A 376 23.54 4.92 -5.22
C LEU A 376 24.48 5.16 -4.03
N LYS A 377 24.45 6.37 -3.45
CA LYS A 377 25.16 6.75 -2.23
C LYS A 377 24.18 7.29 -1.19
N THR A 378 24.56 7.23 0.08
CA THR A 378 23.81 7.81 1.19
C THR A 378 24.82 8.51 2.10
N ASP A 379 24.77 9.84 2.09
CA ASP A 379 25.90 10.70 2.47
C ASP A 379 25.80 11.13 3.96
N ILE A 380 26.51 10.42 4.83
CA ILE A 380 26.63 10.74 6.26
C ILE A 380 27.82 11.67 6.49
N ILE A 381 27.55 12.90 6.94
CA ILE A 381 28.59 13.93 7.10
C ILE A 381 29.03 14.03 8.56
N LEU A 382 30.33 13.90 8.79
CA LEU A 382 31.03 14.01 10.07
C LEU A 382 31.82 15.33 10.15
N ASP A 383 32.07 15.84 11.35
CA ASP A 383 33.03 16.92 11.59
C ASP A 383 34.49 16.41 11.65
N GLU A 384 35.44 17.31 11.94
CA GLU A 384 36.87 16.97 12.08
C GLU A 384 37.20 16.07 13.29
N ASN A 385 36.26 15.90 14.22
CA ASN A 385 36.39 15.05 15.41
C ASN A 385 35.71 13.68 15.22
N GLY A 386 34.76 13.59 14.27
CA GLY A 386 33.96 12.40 13.98
C GLY A 386 32.51 12.49 14.48
N LYS A 387 32.05 13.62 15.04
CA LYS A 387 30.62 13.79 15.38
C LYS A 387 29.82 14.09 14.11
N ILE A 388 28.66 13.44 13.94
CA ILE A 388 27.78 13.65 12.78
C ILE A 388 27.25 15.09 12.75
N ASP A 389 27.47 15.82 11.65
CA ASP A 389 26.85 17.12 11.38
C ASP A 389 25.41 16.88 10.88
N ARG A 390 24.51 16.81 11.85
CA ARG A 390 23.05 16.66 11.66
C ARG A 390 22.40 17.82 10.90
N ASN A 391 23.10 18.94 10.67
CA ASN A 391 22.58 20.05 9.85
C ASN A 391 22.95 19.92 8.37
N ARG A 392 23.81 18.95 8.02
CA ARG A 392 24.30 18.72 6.64
C ARG A 392 23.93 17.35 6.10
N THR A 393 23.99 16.33 6.96
CA THR A 393 23.43 15.01 6.65
C THR A 393 21.92 15.19 6.42
N ARG A 394 21.46 14.96 5.18
CA ARG A 394 20.05 15.11 4.78
C ARG A 394 19.38 13.76 4.62
N ASP A 395 20.07 12.89 3.90
CA ASP A 395 19.70 11.52 3.58
C ASP A 395 19.39 10.75 4.88
N SER A 396 18.39 9.88 4.83
CA SER A 396 17.98 9.11 6.00
C SER A 396 17.99 7.60 5.71
N ILE A 397 18.35 6.80 6.72
CA ILE A 397 18.27 5.34 6.65
C ILE A 397 17.21 4.90 7.64
N TRP A 398 16.09 4.41 7.10
CA TRP A 398 14.93 4.00 7.89
C TRP A 398 15.19 2.61 8.46
N ASN A 399 14.93 2.43 9.76
CA ASN A 399 15.09 1.16 10.47
C ASN A 399 14.38 0.02 9.70
N TYR A 400 13.16 0.34 9.26
CA TYR A 400 12.42 -0.38 8.25
C TYR A 400 11.56 0.58 7.43
N HIS A 401 11.25 0.20 6.20
CA HIS A 401 10.24 0.82 5.34
C HIS A 401 9.26 -0.25 4.84
N CYS A 402 8.04 0.14 4.48
CA CYS A 402 6.99 -0.77 4.02
C CYS A 402 6.34 -0.28 2.71
N TRP A 403 6.30 -1.16 1.71
CA TRP A 403 5.62 -0.95 0.42
C TRP A 403 4.81 -2.18 0.03
N ASN A 404 4.35 -2.25 -1.23
CA ASN A 404 3.58 -3.39 -1.73
C ASN A 404 4.18 -3.96 -3.01
N GLU A 405 3.92 -5.24 -3.22
CA GLU A 405 4.06 -5.89 -4.50
C GLU A 405 2.70 -6.26 -5.10
N CYS A 406 2.53 -5.95 -6.38
CA CYS A 406 1.36 -6.25 -7.18
C CYS A 406 1.72 -7.32 -8.22
N TYR A 407 0.97 -8.42 -8.33
CA TYR A 407 1.22 -9.39 -9.40
C TYR A 407 0.51 -8.98 -10.69
N MET A 408 1.27 -8.71 -11.76
CA MET A 408 0.72 -8.42 -13.09
C MET A 408 1.72 -8.68 -14.23
N SER A 409 1.20 -8.87 -15.44
CA SER A 409 2.01 -8.80 -16.66
C SER A 409 2.40 -7.35 -16.99
N ARG A 410 3.52 -7.20 -17.71
CA ARG A 410 4.04 -5.91 -18.17
C ARG A 410 4.16 -5.87 -19.69
N PRO A 411 3.04 -5.78 -20.44
CA PRO A 411 3.04 -5.70 -21.91
C PRO A 411 3.62 -4.39 -22.45
N ASP A 412 3.93 -3.43 -21.58
CA ASP A 412 4.68 -2.20 -21.84
C ASP A 412 6.21 -2.39 -21.74
N LEU A 413 6.68 -3.52 -21.21
CA LEU A 413 8.09 -3.89 -21.08
C LEU A 413 8.43 -5.12 -21.94
N PRO A 414 9.73 -5.42 -22.16
CA PRO A 414 10.14 -6.68 -22.76
C PRO A 414 9.68 -7.91 -21.96
N ALA A 415 9.56 -9.05 -22.64
CA ALA A 415 9.20 -10.31 -22.02
C ALA A 415 10.19 -10.68 -20.90
N GLY A 416 9.67 -11.03 -19.72
CA GLY A 416 10.44 -11.36 -18.52
C GLY A 416 10.24 -10.40 -17.35
N PHE A 417 9.75 -9.17 -17.57
CA PHE A 417 9.57 -8.17 -16.49
C PHE A 417 8.17 -8.14 -15.84
N GLY A 418 7.28 -9.07 -16.21
CA GLY A 418 6.02 -9.33 -15.50
C GLY A 418 6.24 -10.04 -14.15
N GLY A 419 5.13 -10.34 -13.46
CA GLY A 419 5.14 -10.90 -12.11
C GLY A 419 5.01 -9.80 -11.07
N TRP A 420 5.73 -9.91 -9.94
CA TRP A 420 5.69 -8.93 -8.87
C TRP A 420 6.23 -7.55 -9.29
N GLN A 421 5.45 -6.50 -9.04
CA GLN A 421 5.79 -5.11 -9.29
C GLN A 421 5.72 -4.31 -7.99
N VAL A 422 6.80 -3.62 -7.63
CA VAL A 422 6.86 -2.72 -6.46
C VAL A 422 6.01 -1.48 -6.72
N VAL A 423 5.19 -1.14 -5.74
CA VAL A 423 4.42 0.11 -5.69
C VAL A 423 4.44 0.61 -4.26
N ASP A 424 5.04 1.78 -4.02
CA ASP A 424 4.97 2.48 -2.73
C ASP A 424 4.08 3.70 -2.83
N ALA A 425 3.17 3.84 -1.87
CA ALA A 425 2.18 4.90 -1.75
C ALA A 425 2.48 5.89 -0.61
N THR A 426 3.57 5.66 0.12
CA THR A 426 4.18 6.62 1.04
C THR A 426 4.69 7.82 0.22
N PRO A 427 4.44 9.07 0.64
CA PRO A 427 4.90 10.25 -0.09
C PRO A 427 6.38 10.51 0.19
N GLN A 428 7.25 9.73 -0.46
CA GLN A 428 8.70 9.96 -0.52
C GLN A 428 8.99 11.02 -1.58
N GLU A 429 9.36 10.60 -2.79
CA GLU A 429 9.71 11.47 -3.91
C GLU A 429 8.57 11.73 -4.91
N THR A 430 8.77 12.72 -5.79
CA THR A 430 7.81 13.06 -6.85
C THR A 430 8.15 12.41 -8.19
N SER A 431 7.19 11.66 -8.75
CA SER A 431 7.31 11.03 -10.07
C SER A 431 6.28 11.61 -11.04
N ASP A 432 6.77 12.12 -12.18
CA ASP A 432 6.05 13.00 -13.10
C ASP A 432 5.42 14.24 -12.39
N GLY A 433 6.02 14.71 -11.29
CA GLY A 433 5.53 15.85 -10.50
C GLY A 433 4.34 15.53 -9.58
N MET A 434 4.16 14.27 -9.18
CA MET A 434 3.21 13.84 -8.15
C MET A 434 3.88 12.89 -7.16
N TYR A 435 3.49 12.90 -5.88
CA TYR A 435 4.03 11.96 -4.87
C TYR A 435 3.55 10.53 -5.12
N ARG A 436 4.32 9.76 -5.90
CA ARG A 436 3.97 8.40 -6.33
C ARG A 436 5.20 7.59 -6.71
N CYS A 437 5.19 6.29 -6.40
CA CYS A 437 6.16 5.33 -6.89
C CYS A 437 5.47 4.15 -7.60
N GLY A 438 6.08 3.62 -8.67
CA GLY A 438 5.75 2.36 -9.33
C GLY A 438 4.62 2.41 -10.38
N PRO A 439 4.28 1.25 -10.99
CA PRO A 439 4.87 -0.07 -10.76
C PRO A 439 6.29 -0.25 -11.34
N ALA A 440 7.25 -0.57 -10.46
CA ALA A 440 8.61 -0.98 -10.82
C ALA A 440 8.68 -2.51 -10.86
N SER A 441 9.28 -3.12 -11.89
CA SER A 441 9.40 -4.59 -11.93
C SER A 441 10.48 -5.06 -10.95
N VAL A 442 10.14 -5.98 -10.03
CA VAL A 442 11.12 -6.60 -9.10
C VAL A 442 12.25 -7.27 -9.87
N GLN A 443 11.93 -7.90 -11.00
CA GLN A 443 12.93 -8.51 -11.89
C GLN A 443 13.82 -7.47 -12.61
N ALA A 444 13.32 -6.26 -12.87
CA ALA A 444 14.13 -5.16 -13.42
C ALA A 444 15.10 -4.60 -12.37
N ILE A 445 14.60 -4.38 -11.14
CA ILE A 445 15.39 -3.96 -9.97
C ILE A 445 16.55 -4.94 -9.76
N LYS A 446 16.27 -6.25 -9.60
CA LYS A 446 17.31 -7.27 -9.38
C LYS A 446 18.41 -7.30 -10.44
N HIS A 447 18.11 -6.92 -11.68
CA HIS A 447 19.06 -6.99 -12.80
C HIS A 447 19.57 -5.61 -13.25
N GLY A 448 19.43 -4.56 -12.42
CA GLY A 448 19.95 -3.21 -12.69
C GLY A 448 19.31 -2.53 -13.91
N GLN A 449 18.13 -2.97 -14.35
CA GLN A 449 17.46 -2.48 -15.56
C GLN A 449 16.62 -1.22 -15.25
N ILE A 450 17.21 -0.28 -14.52
CA ILE A 450 16.53 0.88 -13.90
C ILE A 450 16.00 1.91 -14.91
N CYS A 451 16.38 1.78 -16.19
CA CYS A 451 15.82 2.57 -17.29
C CYS A 451 14.35 2.24 -17.62
N TYR A 452 13.79 1.14 -17.11
CA TYR A 452 12.41 0.77 -17.38
C TYR A 452 11.40 1.50 -16.48
N PRO A 453 10.24 1.93 -17.02
CA PRO A 453 9.20 2.54 -16.21
C PRO A 453 8.60 1.51 -15.22
N PHE A 454 8.15 1.90 -14.04
CA PHE A 454 8.18 3.24 -13.46
C PHE A 454 9.06 3.26 -12.22
N ASP A 455 9.80 4.35 -12.01
CA ASP A 455 10.48 4.67 -10.75
C ASP A 455 11.52 3.63 -10.29
N ALA A 456 11.99 2.79 -11.22
CA ALA A 456 12.87 1.66 -10.92
C ALA A 456 14.24 2.06 -10.36
N ALA A 457 14.78 3.23 -10.73
CA ALA A 457 16.02 3.78 -10.16
C ALA A 457 15.87 4.10 -8.67
N PHE A 458 14.74 4.70 -8.28
CA PHE A 458 14.44 5.03 -6.89
C PHE A 458 14.33 3.77 -6.03
N VAL A 459 13.50 2.81 -6.44
CA VAL A 459 13.33 1.54 -5.71
C VAL A 459 14.62 0.70 -5.67
N PHE A 460 15.47 0.82 -6.70
CA PHE A 460 16.78 0.19 -6.70
C PHE A 460 17.73 0.83 -5.67
N ALA A 461 17.69 2.16 -5.50
CA ALA A 461 18.43 2.86 -4.45
C ALA A 461 17.97 2.47 -3.03
N GLU A 462 16.66 2.31 -2.79
CA GLU A 462 16.08 1.89 -1.49
C GLU A 462 16.69 0.57 -0.95
N VAL A 463 17.20 -0.31 -1.82
CA VAL A 463 17.76 -1.64 -1.47
C VAL A 463 19.26 -1.84 -1.76
N ASN A 464 19.90 -0.96 -2.55
CA ASN A 464 21.29 -1.11 -3.01
C ASN A 464 22.21 0.13 -2.78
N SER A 465 21.78 1.17 -2.07
CA SER A 465 22.64 2.35 -1.85
C SER A 465 23.87 2.05 -0.97
N ASP A 466 25.05 2.51 -1.38
CA ASP A 466 26.27 2.49 -0.58
C ASP A 466 26.20 3.58 0.51
N VAL A 467 26.48 3.25 1.77
CA VAL A 467 26.53 4.28 2.83
C VAL A 467 27.93 4.88 2.91
N VAL A 468 28.03 6.18 2.66
CA VAL A 468 29.31 6.91 2.58
C VAL A 468 29.45 7.86 3.76
N PHE A 469 30.53 7.72 4.51
CA PHE A 469 30.89 8.63 5.60
C PHE A 469 31.94 9.61 5.09
N TYR A 470 31.61 10.90 5.07
CA TYR A 470 32.55 11.98 4.76
C TYR A 470 32.98 12.69 6.03
N SER A 471 34.29 12.93 6.22
CA SER A 471 34.75 13.91 7.21
C SER A 471 34.88 15.28 6.56
N ARG A 472 34.20 16.28 7.14
CA ARG A 472 34.16 17.65 6.64
C ARG A 472 35.13 18.53 7.40
N ARG A 473 36.09 19.10 6.68
CA ARG A 473 37.10 20.04 7.19
C ARG A 473 36.53 21.45 7.41
N LYS A 474 37.25 22.27 8.19
CA LYS A 474 36.91 23.68 8.50
C LYS A 474 36.86 24.59 7.27
N ASP A 475 37.68 24.34 6.25
CA ASP A 475 37.64 25.03 4.95
C ASP A 475 36.40 24.64 4.11
N GLY A 476 35.80 23.49 4.42
CA GLY A 476 34.59 22.96 3.84
C GLY A 476 34.77 21.82 2.86
N THR A 477 36.00 21.30 2.63
CA THR A 477 36.17 20.06 1.87
C THR A 477 35.55 18.88 2.60
N MET A 478 35.17 17.86 1.86
CA MET A 478 34.58 16.61 2.37
C MET A 478 35.39 15.45 1.80
N ASP A 479 36.07 14.71 2.67
CA ASP A 479 36.87 13.55 2.27
C ASP A 479 36.13 12.26 2.69
N PRO A 480 35.94 11.27 1.79
CA PRO A 480 35.35 9.98 2.16
C PRO A 480 36.30 9.22 3.10
N VAL A 481 35.84 8.94 4.32
CA VAL A 481 36.61 8.22 5.36
C VAL A 481 36.18 6.78 5.53
N ARG A 482 34.96 6.41 5.08
CA ARG A 482 34.47 5.03 5.04
C ARG A 482 33.35 4.89 4.02
N VAL A 483 33.36 3.79 3.26
CA VAL A 483 32.21 3.33 2.46
C VAL A 483 31.69 2.02 3.06
N ASN A 484 30.38 1.79 3.03
CA ASN A 484 29.75 0.57 3.54
C ASN A 484 28.68 0.06 2.57
N HIS A 485 29.11 -0.79 1.66
CA HIS A 485 28.31 -1.37 0.57
C HIS A 485 27.16 -2.28 1.04
N SER A 486 27.23 -2.81 2.26
CA SER A 486 26.30 -3.84 2.76
C SER A 486 25.45 -3.38 3.96
N HIS A 487 25.16 -2.08 4.07
CA HIS A 487 24.28 -1.57 5.14
C HIS A 487 22.80 -1.51 4.72
N VAL A 488 22.52 -1.09 3.48
CA VAL A 488 21.17 -0.86 2.97
C VAL A 488 20.54 -2.17 2.47
N GLY A 489 19.22 -2.29 2.61
CA GLY A 489 18.43 -3.39 2.05
C GLY A 489 18.82 -4.78 2.57
N ARG A 490 19.19 -4.89 3.85
CA ARG A 490 19.78 -6.11 4.43
C ARG A 490 18.84 -7.31 4.49
N MET A 491 17.54 -7.04 4.55
CA MET A 491 16.51 -8.06 4.71
C MET A 491 15.19 -7.50 4.19
N VAL A 492 14.55 -8.22 3.27
CA VAL A 492 13.25 -7.88 2.69
C VAL A 492 12.28 -9.02 3.04
N LEU A 493 11.25 -8.70 3.83
CA LEU A 493 10.29 -9.67 4.38
C LEU A 493 8.87 -9.48 3.82
N THR A 494 8.17 -10.58 3.63
CA THR A 494 6.71 -10.65 3.45
C THR A 494 6.12 -11.76 4.34
N LYS A 495 4.81 -11.75 4.56
CA LYS A 495 4.10 -12.88 5.16
C LYS A 495 4.22 -14.13 4.26
N THR A 496 4.38 -15.30 4.88
CA THR A 496 4.36 -16.59 4.16
C THR A 496 2.93 -16.98 3.74
N PRO A 497 2.71 -17.47 2.51
CA PRO A 497 1.41 -17.95 2.06
C PRO A 497 0.76 -18.96 3.01
N LEU A 498 -0.46 -18.64 3.42
CA LEU A 498 -1.35 -19.38 4.33
C LEU A 498 -0.75 -19.73 5.71
N LYS A 499 0.34 -19.06 6.10
CA LYS A 499 1.05 -19.29 7.38
C LYS A 499 1.27 -17.99 8.14
N MET A 500 1.45 -18.14 9.46
CA MET A 500 1.73 -17.05 10.39
C MET A 500 3.24 -16.96 10.66
N THR A 501 4.02 -16.83 9.58
CA THR A 501 5.49 -16.86 9.60
C THR A 501 6.06 -15.90 8.57
N ARG A 502 7.24 -15.33 8.82
CA ARG A 502 7.98 -14.52 7.84
C ARG A 502 8.54 -15.36 6.69
N ARG A 503 8.50 -14.80 5.49
CA ARG A 503 9.20 -15.27 4.28
C ARG A 503 10.20 -14.19 3.88
N ASP A 504 11.47 -14.57 3.85
CA ASP A 504 12.52 -13.75 3.26
C ASP A 504 12.37 -13.75 1.73
N ILE A 505 12.51 -12.58 1.11
CA ILE A 505 12.47 -12.35 -0.32
C ILE A 505 13.59 -11.41 -0.80
N THR A 506 14.64 -11.21 0.02
CA THR A 506 15.81 -10.36 -0.31
C THR A 506 16.47 -10.81 -1.62
N ASP A 507 16.47 -12.13 -1.86
CA ASP A 507 16.94 -12.77 -3.08
C ASP A 507 16.17 -12.38 -4.35
N GLN A 508 14.94 -11.87 -4.23
CA GLN A 508 14.15 -11.36 -5.35
C GLN A 508 14.51 -9.91 -5.70
N TYR A 509 15.12 -9.16 -4.78
CA TYR A 509 15.48 -7.75 -4.96
C TYR A 509 16.94 -7.52 -5.37
N LYS A 510 17.88 -8.32 -4.84
CA LYS A 510 19.31 -8.22 -5.18
C LYS A 510 20.02 -9.57 -5.21
N PHE A 511 21.22 -9.57 -5.76
CA PHE A 511 22.15 -10.70 -5.69
C PHE A 511 22.93 -10.66 -4.37
N PRO A 512 23.56 -11.78 -3.93
CA PRO A 512 24.31 -11.81 -2.69
C PRO A 512 25.48 -10.81 -2.68
N GLU A 513 25.68 -10.14 -1.56
CA GLU A 513 26.76 -9.19 -1.31
C GLU A 513 28.14 -9.80 -1.63
N GLY A 514 28.94 -9.13 -2.46
CA GLY A 514 30.26 -9.59 -2.91
C GLY A 514 30.26 -10.55 -4.10
N SER A 515 29.10 -10.86 -4.69
CA SER A 515 29.00 -11.72 -5.89
C SER A 515 29.41 -10.99 -7.18
N THR A 516 29.76 -11.75 -8.22
CA THR A 516 30.02 -11.22 -9.55
C THR A 516 28.80 -10.54 -10.17
N GLU A 517 27.62 -11.09 -9.88
CA GLU A 517 26.33 -10.65 -10.38
C GLU A 517 25.87 -9.34 -9.72
N GLU A 518 26.08 -9.19 -8.40
CA GLU A 518 25.87 -7.93 -7.67
C GLU A 518 26.67 -6.78 -8.30
N ARG A 519 27.98 -6.99 -8.52
CA ARG A 519 28.87 -5.98 -9.11
C ARG A 519 28.45 -5.60 -10.52
N THR A 520 28.17 -6.58 -11.37
CA THR A 520 27.72 -6.35 -12.76
C THR A 520 26.39 -5.59 -12.81
N VAL A 521 25.51 -5.81 -11.83
CA VAL A 521 24.22 -5.10 -11.70
C VAL A 521 24.42 -3.63 -11.26
N LEU A 522 25.37 -3.37 -10.36
CA LEU A 522 25.70 -2.01 -9.93
C LEU A 522 26.45 -1.22 -11.01
N GLU A 523 27.43 -1.83 -11.69
CA GLU A 523 28.10 -1.26 -12.87
C GLU A 523 27.06 -0.86 -13.94
N LYS A 524 26.05 -1.72 -14.18
CA LYS A 524 24.97 -1.41 -15.12
C LYS A 524 24.04 -0.28 -14.65
N ALA A 525 23.83 -0.10 -13.35
CA ALA A 525 23.07 1.03 -12.83
C ALA A 525 23.81 2.37 -13.06
N GLU A 526 25.15 2.37 -13.01
CA GLU A 526 25.96 3.53 -13.39
C GLU A 526 25.85 3.88 -14.88
N GLU A 527 25.75 2.89 -15.78
CA GLU A 527 25.51 3.13 -17.21
C GLU A 527 24.20 3.90 -17.48
N TYR A 528 23.22 3.81 -16.56
CA TYR A 528 21.95 4.54 -16.61
C TYR A 528 21.95 5.86 -15.83
N GLY A 529 23.07 6.24 -15.21
CA GLY A 529 23.26 7.55 -14.59
C GLY A 529 23.22 7.61 -13.07
N CYS A 530 23.16 6.49 -12.35
CA CYS A 530 23.34 6.50 -10.89
C CYS A 530 24.81 6.76 -10.52
N GLU A 531 25.07 7.62 -9.54
CA GLU A 531 26.41 7.85 -8.99
C GLU A 531 26.70 6.90 -7.81
N ARG A 532 27.92 6.35 -7.76
CA ARG A 532 28.49 5.63 -6.60
C ARG A 532 29.80 6.27 -6.17
N GLU A 533 30.14 6.13 -4.89
CA GLU A 533 31.48 6.45 -4.37
C GLU A 533 32.44 5.29 -4.67
N LYS A 534 33.61 5.60 -5.24
CA LYS A 534 34.61 4.62 -5.73
C LYS A 534 35.94 4.67 -5.00
N SER A 535 36.07 5.52 -3.99
CA SER A 535 37.19 5.48 -3.07
C SER A 535 37.17 4.17 -2.26
N GLU A 536 38.36 3.63 -2.04
CA GLU A 536 38.62 2.57 -1.07
C GLU A 536 39.41 3.17 0.11
N PRO A 537 38.74 3.69 1.16
CA PRO A 537 39.44 4.19 2.34
C PRO A 537 40.30 3.09 3.00
N PRO A 538 41.47 3.44 3.56
CA PRO A 538 42.37 2.45 4.15
C PRO A 538 41.72 1.75 5.34
N VAL A 539 41.76 0.40 5.33
CA VAL A 539 41.19 -0.47 6.38
C VAL A 539 41.60 0.01 7.77
N ALA A 540 40.62 0.15 8.66
CA ALA A 540 40.83 0.64 10.02
C ALA A 540 41.68 -0.33 10.86
N ASP A 541 42.62 0.22 11.64
CA ASP A 541 43.40 -0.56 12.62
C ASP A 541 42.56 -1.09 13.80
N VAL A 542 41.36 -0.53 14.01
CA VAL A 542 40.46 -0.83 15.13
C VAL A 542 39.02 -1.02 14.63
N ASP A 543 38.35 -2.10 15.05
CA ASP A 543 36.89 -2.24 14.90
C ASP A 543 36.17 -1.73 16.14
N LEU A 544 34.92 -1.27 15.96
CA LEU A 544 33.94 -1.03 17.02
C LEU A 544 32.78 -2.01 16.87
N VAL A 545 32.36 -2.63 17.98
CA VAL A 545 31.23 -3.57 18.02
C VAL A 545 30.24 -3.15 19.11
N LEU A 546 28.96 -3.08 18.73
CA LEU A 546 27.84 -2.82 19.64
C LEU A 546 27.02 -4.11 19.85
N PRO A 547 26.73 -4.50 21.10
CA PRO A 547 26.05 -5.75 21.42
C PRO A 547 24.57 -5.71 21.00
N THR A 548 23.95 -6.87 20.85
CA THR A 548 22.48 -6.96 20.74
C THR A 548 21.87 -6.85 22.13
N MET A 549 20.86 -5.98 22.26
CA MET A 549 20.24 -5.60 23.52
C MET A 549 18.74 -5.85 23.44
N GLU A 550 18.16 -6.46 24.46
CA GLU A 550 16.71 -6.62 24.62
C GLU A 550 16.29 -5.83 25.86
N ILE A 551 15.49 -4.77 25.68
CA ILE A 551 15.20 -3.79 26.73
C ILE A 551 13.70 -3.53 26.79
N SER A 552 13.08 -3.52 27.97
CA SER A 552 11.67 -3.15 28.11
C SER A 552 11.50 -1.64 28.17
N LEU A 553 10.35 -1.15 27.71
CA LEU A 553 10.00 0.26 27.83
C LEU A 553 9.90 0.67 29.31
N GLY A 554 10.84 1.50 29.78
CA GLY A 554 10.89 2.04 31.14
C GLY A 554 11.96 1.43 32.05
N ASP A 555 12.74 0.47 31.58
CA ASP A 555 13.85 -0.13 32.34
C ASP A 555 15.12 0.76 32.29
N ASP A 556 15.90 0.74 33.37
CA ASP A 556 17.31 1.16 33.37
C ASP A 556 18.17 0.01 32.79
N PHE A 557 19.24 0.30 32.04
CA PHE A 557 20.09 -0.73 31.44
C PHE A 557 21.56 -0.32 31.28
N GLU A 558 22.42 -1.31 31.01
CA GLU A 558 23.84 -1.14 30.74
C GLU A 558 24.26 -1.92 29.49
N PHE A 559 25.28 -1.47 28.77
CA PHE A 559 25.88 -2.23 27.66
C PHE A 559 27.39 -1.97 27.52
N GLU A 560 28.11 -2.96 26.98
CA GLU A 560 29.55 -2.86 26.74
C GLU A 560 29.84 -2.54 25.27
N VAL A 561 30.58 -1.46 24.98
CA VAL A 561 31.14 -1.19 23.64
C VAL A 561 32.47 -1.91 23.53
N GLU A 562 32.64 -2.82 22.55
CA GLU A 562 33.91 -3.52 22.33
C GLU A 562 34.74 -2.87 21.22
N PHE A 563 35.98 -2.52 21.56
CA PHE A 563 37.00 -1.95 20.69
C PHE A 563 38.05 -3.02 20.38
N ILE A 564 38.25 -3.41 19.11
CA ILE A 564 39.13 -4.52 18.73
C ILE A 564 40.30 -4.01 17.90
N ASN A 565 41.51 -3.95 18.48
CA ASN A 565 42.72 -3.53 17.77
C ASN A 565 43.31 -4.69 16.95
N ARG A 566 43.23 -4.59 15.63
CA ARG A 566 43.78 -5.56 14.66
C ARG A 566 45.24 -5.31 14.31
N SER A 567 45.83 -4.21 14.78
CA SER A 567 47.21 -3.84 14.49
C SER A 567 48.22 -4.50 15.44
N ASN A 568 49.47 -4.61 14.99
CA ASN A 568 50.61 -5.06 15.79
C ASN A 568 51.20 -3.95 16.69
N GLN A 569 50.48 -2.84 16.89
CA GLN A 569 50.91 -1.70 17.69
C GLN A 569 49.84 -1.35 18.73
N GLN A 570 50.19 -0.61 19.78
CA GLN A 570 49.18 -0.01 20.65
C GLN A 570 48.41 1.07 19.85
N ARG A 571 47.11 1.19 20.14
CA ARG A 571 46.24 2.22 19.60
C ARG A 571 45.50 2.93 20.72
N THR A 572 45.29 4.23 20.55
CA THR A 572 44.56 5.08 21.48
C THR A 572 43.39 5.69 20.71
N VAL A 573 42.16 5.39 21.12
CA VAL A 573 40.95 5.87 20.46
C VAL A 573 40.26 6.87 21.35
N ASP A 574 40.21 8.14 20.93
CA ASP A 574 39.30 9.12 21.53
C ASP A 574 37.91 8.91 20.92
N ALA A 575 36.97 8.38 21.71
CA ALA A 575 35.64 8.01 21.26
C ALA A 575 34.57 9.00 21.72
N TYR A 576 33.45 9.01 20.99
CA TYR A 576 32.23 9.74 21.28
C TYR A 576 31.08 8.73 21.25
N VAL A 577 30.49 8.46 22.42
CA VAL A 577 29.29 7.61 22.56
C VAL A 577 28.08 8.52 22.62
N ILE A 578 27.17 8.38 21.66
CA ILE A 578 25.96 9.20 21.53
C ILE A 578 24.74 8.28 21.57
N GLY A 579 23.87 8.47 22.57
CA GLY A 579 22.54 7.87 22.61
C GLY A 579 21.47 8.92 22.28
N SER A 580 20.62 8.62 21.31
CA SER A 580 19.59 9.54 20.83
C SER A 580 18.24 8.84 20.64
N VAL A 581 17.14 9.50 21.00
CA VAL A 581 15.79 9.03 20.64
C VAL A 581 15.59 9.27 19.14
N VAL A 582 15.15 8.25 18.40
CA VAL A 582 14.88 8.36 16.96
C VAL A 582 13.46 7.91 16.62
N TYR A 583 12.88 8.54 15.61
CA TYR A 583 11.74 7.99 14.89
C TYR A 583 12.21 6.73 14.13
N TYR A 584 11.29 5.85 13.75
CA TYR A 584 11.64 4.64 12.98
C TYR A 584 12.28 4.95 11.61
N THR A 585 12.17 6.20 11.15
CA THR A 585 12.77 6.79 9.96
C THR A 585 14.27 7.13 10.11
N GLY A 586 14.87 6.84 11.27
CA GLY A 586 16.24 7.26 11.61
C GLY A 586 16.38 8.73 12.00
N VAL A 587 15.39 9.58 11.69
CA VAL A 587 15.33 10.99 12.11
C VAL A 587 15.41 11.08 13.64
N THR A 588 16.30 11.93 14.15
CA THR A 588 16.53 12.08 15.59
C THR A 588 15.62 13.14 16.21
N SER A 589 15.05 12.81 17.37
CA SER A 589 14.25 13.71 18.21
C SER A 589 15.13 14.45 19.23
N SER A 590 15.90 13.70 20.03
CA SER A 590 16.70 14.23 21.14
C SER A 590 17.99 13.41 21.37
N GLU A 591 18.98 14.04 22.00
CA GLU A 591 20.22 13.41 22.48
C GLU A 591 20.09 13.27 24.01
N PHE A 592 20.08 12.03 24.53
CA PHE A 592 19.86 11.74 25.96
C PHE A 592 21.13 11.24 26.67
N LEU A 593 22.10 10.75 25.91
CA LEU A 593 23.41 10.27 26.36
C LEU A 593 24.49 10.87 25.48
N PHE A 594 25.52 11.42 26.11
CA PHE A 594 26.76 11.85 25.47
C PHE A 594 27.93 11.57 26.42
N ASP A 595 28.85 10.69 26.00
CA ASP A 595 30.08 10.36 26.73
C ASP A 595 31.29 10.36 25.79
N THR A 596 32.48 10.59 26.34
CA THR A 596 33.73 10.74 25.57
C THR A 596 34.90 9.94 26.17
N PRO A 597 34.90 8.59 26.09
CA PRO A 597 35.95 7.76 26.66
C PRO A 597 37.20 7.71 25.76
N THR A 598 38.39 7.88 26.36
CA THR A 598 39.68 7.61 25.72
C THR A 598 40.11 6.17 26.00
N VAL A 599 40.26 5.37 24.94
CA VAL A 599 40.44 3.91 25.02
C VAL A 599 41.83 3.52 24.52
N GLU A 600 42.73 3.16 25.45
CA GLU A 600 44.00 2.50 25.13
C GLU A 600 43.80 0.99 24.86
N ILE A 601 44.17 0.52 23.67
CA ILE A 601 44.00 -0.87 23.22
C ILE A 601 45.36 -1.47 22.82
N LYS A 602 45.73 -2.57 23.46
CA LYS A 602 47.00 -3.29 23.20
C LYS A 602 46.99 -3.98 21.82
N PRO A 603 48.17 -4.28 21.23
CA PRO A 603 48.28 -5.00 19.97
C PRO A 603 47.49 -6.32 19.97
N ASN A 604 46.69 -6.58 18.92
CA ASN A 604 45.89 -7.80 18.76
C ASN A 604 45.00 -8.16 19.97
N MET A 605 44.51 -7.15 20.70
CA MET A 605 43.58 -7.32 21.83
C MET A 605 42.31 -6.50 21.61
N SER A 606 41.23 -6.88 22.30
CA SER A 606 40.08 -6.00 22.51
C SER A 606 40.08 -5.38 23.92
N LYS A 607 39.39 -4.24 24.04
CA LYS A 607 39.01 -3.60 25.30
C LYS A 607 37.52 -3.27 25.23
N LYS A 608 36.86 -3.28 26.39
CA LYS A 608 35.45 -2.92 26.53
C LYS A 608 35.30 -1.70 27.41
N GLU A 609 34.39 -0.79 27.05
CA GLU A 609 33.89 0.28 27.92
C GLU A 609 32.42 0.02 28.26
N LEU A 610 32.05 0.24 29.52
CA LEU A 610 30.67 0.10 29.99
C LEU A 610 29.92 1.43 29.82
N VAL A 611 28.69 1.36 29.35
CA VAL A 611 27.78 2.50 29.15
C VAL A 611 26.49 2.25 29.92
N GLU A 612 26.21 3.07 30.92
CA GLU A 612 24.99 3.04 31.75
C GLU A 612 23.92 3.98 31.17
N VAL A 613 22.65 3.55 31.14
CA VAL A 613 21.50 4.33 30.64
C VAL A 613 20.32 4.24 31.59
N GLU A 614 20.04 5.35 32.26
CA GLU A 614 18.87 5.48 33.15
C GLU A 614 17.58 5.76 32.36
N SER A 615 16.50 5.04 32.65
CA SER A 615 15.14 5.20 32.12
C SER A 615 14.68 6.65 32.05
N LYS A 616 14.91 7.41 33.13
CA LYS A 616 14.55 8.82 33.27
C LYS A 616 15.20 9.75 32.23
N SER A 617 16.30 9.33 31.59
CA SER A 617 17.00 10.11 30.56
C SER A 617 16.27 10.09 29.21
N TYR A 618 15.77 8.92 28.80
CA TYR A 618 15.09 8.75 27.52
C TYR A 618 13.56 8.87 27.64
N MET A 619 12.94 8.37 28.72
CA MET A 619 11.47 8.20 28.84
C MET A 619 10.64 9.47 28.60
N ARG A 620 11.16 10.66 28.97
CA ARG A 620 10.46 11.94 28.78
C ARG A 620 10.39 12.36 27.30
N ASP A 621 11.44 12.06 26.55
CA ASP A 621 11.66 12.56 25.19
C ASP A 621 11.44 11.47 24.13
N LEU A 622 10.90 10.31 24.54
CA LEU A 622 10.54 9.20 23.66
C LEU A 622 9.52 9.61 22.60
N VAL A 623 9.75 9.10 21.39
CA VAL A 623 8.80 9.18 20.28
C VAL A 623 8.14 7.82 20.05
N GLU A 624 7.20 7.77 19.12
CA GLU A 624 6.50 6.54 18.76
C GLU A 624 7.44 5.39 18.32
N GLN A 625 6.99 4.16 18.54
CA GLN A 625 7.79 2.93 18.41
C GLN A 625 9.03 2.85 19.32
N ALA A 626 9.33 3.88 20.12
CA ALA A 626 10.34 3.88 21.18
C ALA A 626 11.72 3.34 20.74
N ASN A 627 12.29 3.89 19.66
CA ASN A 627 13.62 3.52 19.20
C ASN A 627 14.70 4.42 19.81
N LEU A 628 15.77 3.80 20.31
CA LEU A 628 17.00 4.46 20.74
C LEU A 628 18.10 4.13 19.72
N ASN A 629 18.79 5.13 19.19
CA ASN A 629 19.95 4.96 18.32
C ASN A 629 21.23 5.26 19.11
N PHE A 630 22.14 4.30 19.13
CA PHE A 630 23.48 4.41 19.71
C PHE A 630 24.50 4.50 18.59
N ILE A 631 25.22 5.62 18.55
CA ILE A 631 26.30 5.87 17.61
C ILE A 631 27.58 6.03 18.42
N VAL A 632 28.55 5.16 18.18
CA VAL A 632 29.91 5.31 18.67
C VAL A 632 30.80 5.67 17.50
N THR A 633 31.44 6.82 17.54
CA THR A 633 32.47 7.20 16.57
C THR A 633 33.74 7.57 17.32
N GLY A 634 34.90 7.12 16.86
CA GLY A 634 36.16 7.38 17.52
C GLY A 634 37.29 7.68 16.55
N LYS A 635 38.29 8.40 17.04
CA LYS A 635 39.46 8.82 16.29
C LYS A 635 40.68 8.08 16.81
N VAL A 636 41.35 7.33 15.94
CA VAL A 636 42.58 6.59 16.25
C VAL A 636 43.74 7.59 16.22
N ASN A 637 44.30 7.92 17.39
CA ASN A 637 45.23 9.04 17.52
C ASN A 637 46.58 8.82 16.81
N GLU A 638 47.04 7.57 16.66
CA GLU A 638 48.30 7.25 16.00
C GLU A 638 48.21 7.26 14.47
N THR A 639 47.02 7.07 13.88
CA THR A 639 46.83 6.97 12.42
C THR A 639 45.92 8.05 11.83
N GLY A 640 45.16 8.77 12.65
CA GLY A 640 44.13 9.72 12.24
C GLY A 640 42.86 9.08 11.68
N GLN A 641 42.77 7.74 11.65
CA GLN A 641 41.60 7.02 11.14
C GLN A 641 40.36 7.28 12.00
N ILE A 642 39.19 7.36 11.34
CA ILE A 642 37.89 7.45 12.01
C ILE A 642 37.22 6.08 11.97
N VAL A 643 36.87 5.56 13.14
CA VAL A 643 36.16 4.29 13.33
C VAL A 643 34.73 4.59 13.80
N THR A 644 33.74 3.83 13.34
CA THR A 644 32.34 4.06 13.72
C THR A 644 31.53 2.77 13.81
N ALA A 645 30.60 2.71 14.75
CA ALA A 645 29.55 1.72 14.86
C ALA A 645 28.23 2.42 15.21
N MET A 646 27.13 1.93 14.63
CA MET A 646 25.78 2.41 14.92
C MET A 646 24.86 1.22 15.18
N LYS A 647 23.93 1.38 16.12
CA LYS A 647 22.92 0.37 16.43
C LYS A 647 21.65 1.01 16.94
N VAL A 648 20.52 0.65 16.34
CA VAL A 648 19.19 1.01 16.82
C VAL A 648 18.63 -0.13 17.67
N VAL A 649 18.06 0.22 18.82
CA VAL A 649 17.38 -0.69 19.75
C VAL A 649 15.94 -0.22 19.91
N THR A 650 14.98 -1.10 19.63
CA THR A 650 13.54 -0.85 19.81
C THR A 650 13.13 -1.30 21.21
N LEU A 651 12.57 -0.41 22.03
CA LEU A 651 12.12 -0.78 23.38
C LEU A 651 10.86 -1.64 23.34
N ARG A 652 10.84 -2.72 24.13
CA ARG A 652 9.75 -3.70 24.13
C ARG A 652 8.57 -3.20 24.95
N ASN A 653 7.43 -3.05 24.27
CA ASN A 653 6.20 -2.55 24.85
C ASN A 653 5.54 -3.53 25.85
N PRO A 654 4.78 -3.02 26.84
CA PRO A 654 3.92 -3.83 27.70
C PRO A 654 2.90 -4.66 26.91
N LYS A 655 2.57 -5.85 27.41
CA LYS A 655 1.62 -6.75 26.74
C LYS A 655 0.19 -6.47 27.21
N ILE A 656 -0.75 -6.48 26.25
CA ILE A 656 -2.20 -6.45 26.50
C ILE A 656 -2.77 -7.84 26.21
N MET A 657 -3.50 -8.42 27.16
CA MET A 657 -4.06 -9.76 27.04
C MET A 657 -5.42 -9.71 26.36
N VAL A 658 -5.69 -10.72 25.52
CA VAL A 658 -6.95 -10.88 24.80
C VAL A 658 -7.41 -12.33 24.95
N GLU A 659 -8.62 -12.52 25.44
CA GLU A 659 -9.27 -13.82 25.62
C GLU A 659 -10.57 -13.84 24.83
N VAL A 660 -10.97 -15.00 24.28
CA VAL A 660 -12.24 -15.16 23.55
C VAL A 660 -12.96 -16.41 24.04
N SER A 661 -14.29 -16.33 24.17
CA SER A 661 -15.12 -17.36 24.76
C SER A 661 -15.32 -18.59 23.85
N GLY A 662 -14.59 -19.67 24.14
CA GLY A 662 -14.89 -21.03 23.65
C GLY A 662 -14.66 -21.27 22.14
N PRO A 663 -14.99 -22.49 21.64
CA PRO A 663 -15.02 -22.78 20.22
C PRO A 663 -16.21 -22.04 19.59
N GLY A 664 -15.94 -21.15 18.64
CA GLY A 664 -16.96 -20.33 18.01
C GLY A 664 -17.76 -21.06 16.93
N LYS A 665 -18.96 -20.56 16.65
CA LYS A 665 -19.83 -21.04 15.58
C LYS A 665 -20.44 -19.88 14.79
N VAL A 666 -20.64 -20.06 13.49
CA VAL A 666 -21.32 -19.04 12.66
C VAL A 666 -22.72 -18.79 13.21
N ASN A 667 -23.08 -17.51 13.35
CA ASN A 667 -24.35 -17.02 13.91
C ASN A 667 -24.60 -17.31 15.42
N GLU A 668 -23.63 -17.82 16.17
CA GLU A 668 -23.71 -17.94 17.64
C GLU A 668 -22.94 -16.78 18.31
N GLU A 669 -23.44 -16.22 19.42
CA GLU A 669 -22.80 -15.06 20.08
C GLU A 669 -21.53 -15.45 20.83
N MET A 670 -20.49 -14.63 20.70
CA MET A 670 -19.19 -14.78 21.34
C MET A 670 -18.78 -13.51 22.09
N MET A 671 -17.92 -13.68 23.09
CA MET A 671 -17.36 -12.61 23.92
C MET A 671 -15.84 -12.53 23.72
N ALA A 672 -15.33 -11.32 23.46
CA ALA A 672 -13.90 -11.01 23.50
C ALA A 672 -13.60 -10.12 24.71
N THR A 673 -12.64 -10.53 25.55
CA THR A 673 -12.24 -9.80 26.76
C THR A 673 -10.79 -9.35 26.64
N VAL A 674 -10.57 -8.05 26.85
CA VAL A 674 -9.27 -7.39 26.93
C VAL A 674 -8.90 -7.18 28.39
N GLN A 675 -7.66 -7.46 28.75
CA GLN A 675 -7.10 -7.11 30.07
C GLN A 675 -5.76 -6.38 29.88
N PHE A 676 -5.60 -5.22 30.51
CA PHE A 676 -4.37 -4.43 30.49
C PHE A 676 -4.05 -3.93 31.90
N THR A 677 -2.77 -3.93 32.25
CA THR A 677 -2.25 -3.35 33.49
C THR A 677 -1.22 -2.29 33.13
N ASN A 678 -1.37 -1.07 33.66
CA ASN A 678 -0.36 -0.02 33.53
C ASN A 678 0.87 -0.39 34.39
N PRO A 679 2.04 -0.68 33.78
CA PRO A 679 3.23 -1.09 34.54
C PRO A 679 3.97 0.10 35.17
N PHE A 680 3.67 1.32 34.74
CA PHE A 680 4.38 2.53 35.16
C PHE A 680 3.88 3.05 36.51
N SER A 681 4.72 3.86 37.15
CA SER A 681 4.36 4.62 38.36
C SER A 681 3.45 5.83 38.07
N PHE A 682 3.43 6.33 36.83
CA PHE A 682 2.61 7.45 36.38
C PHE A 682 1.28 6.99 35.74
N SER A 683 0.28 7.88 35.71
CA SER A 683 -1.00 7.64 35.04
C SER A 683 -0.88 7.74 33.52
N LEU A 684 -1.59 6.88 32.80
CA LEU A 684 -1.80 6.98 31.36
C LEU A 684 -3.11 7.72 31.10
N ASP A 685 -3.05 8.94 30.56
CA ASP A 685 -4.21 9.76 30.25
C ASP A 685 -4.66 9.63 28.79
N GLY A 686 -5.97 9.81 28.54
CA GLY A 686 -6.53 9.88 27.19
C GLY A 686 -6.43 8.58 26.38
N VAL A 687 -6.63 7.42 27.02
CA VAL A 687 -6.31 6.11 26.47
C VAL A 687 -7.44 5.58 25.58
N TYR A 688 -7.11 5.22 24.34
CA TYR A 688 -8.00 4.52 23.42
C TYR A 688 -7.58 3.06 23.28
N ILE A 689 -8.57 2.17 23.36
CA ILE A 689 -8.42 0.75 23.02
C ILE A 689 -9.30 0.45 21.81
N ARG A 690 -8.75 -0.21 20.79
CA ARG A 690 -9.48 -0.69 19.60
C ARG A 690 -9.45 -2.21 19.54
N MET A 691 -10.49 -2.80 18.98
CA MET A 691 -10.64 -4.25 18.80
C MET A 691 -11.28 -4.55 17.45
N GLU A 692 -10.74 -5.52 16.70
CA GLU A 692 -11.24 -5.92 15.38
C GLU A 692 -10.95 -7.41 15.13
N GLY A 693 -11.73 -8.08 14.26
CA GLY A 693 -11.49 -9.48 13.88
C GLY A 693 -11.90 -9.78 12.42
N PRO A 694 -10.96 -10.17 11.53
CA PRO A 694 -11.25 -10.44 10.12
C PRO A 694 -12.37 -11.47 9.95
N GLY A 695 -13.44 -11.09 9.25
CA GLY A 695 -14.62 -11.92 8.99
C GLY A 695 -15.54 -12.23 10.18
N VAL A 696 -15.21 -11.77 11.38
CA VAL A 696 -15.92 -12.16 12.63
C VAL A 696 -16.40 -10.98 13.47
N MET A 697 -15.68 -9.85 13.45
CA MET A 697 -15.99 -8.69 14.29
C MET A 697 -15.55 -7.40 13.60
N LEU A 698 -16.53 -6.53 13.31
CA LEU A 698 -16.29 -5.16 12.86
C LEU A 698 -15.56 -4.34 13.94
N PRO A 699 -14.82 -3.28 13.57
CA PRO A 699 -14.11 -2.42 14.50
C PRO A 699 -14.97 -1.95 15.69
N LYS A 700 -14.43 -2.13 16.90
CA LYS A 700 -14.91 -1.56 18.16
C LYS A 700 -13.83 -0.65 18.74
N SER A 701 -14.22 0.40 19.45
CA SER A 701 -13.29 1.29 20.15
C SER A 701 -13.87 1.75 21.48
N LYS A 702 -13.04 1.85 22.50
CA LYS A 702 -13.40 2.36 23.83
C LYS A 702 -12.37 3.36 24.35
N TYR A 703 -12.87 4.42 24.97
CA TYR A 703 -12.07 5.48 25.57
C TYR A 703 -12.05 5.35 27.10
N TYR A 704 -10.88 5.58 27.69
CA TYR A 704 -10.63 5.67 29.12
C TYR A 704 -9.88 6.97 29.40
N SER A 705 -10.45 7.85 30.23
CA SER A 705 -9.86 9.17 30.47
C SER A 705 -8.50 9.11 31.19
N MET A 706 -8.32 8.13 32.08
CA MET A 706 -7.10 7.91 32.85
C MET A 706 -7.01 6.43 33.27
N ILE A 707 -5.79 5.86 33.28
CA ILE A 707 -5.44 4.58 33.92
C ILE A 707 -4.30 4.88 34.92
N THR A 708 -4.54 4.78 36.22
CA THR A 708 -3.53 5.11 37.23
C THR A 708 -2.36 4.11 37.23
N GLY A 709 -1.19 4.54 37.69
CA GLY A 709 -0.01 3.66 37.82
C GLY A 709 -0.31 2.38 38.60
N GLY A 710 0.20 1.24 38.11
CA GLY A 710 -0.03 -0.08 38.69
C GLY A 710 -1.47 -0.63 38.62
N SER A 711 -2.42 0.08 38.01
CA SER A 711 -3.83 -0.36 37.92
C SER A 711 -4.13 -1.19 36.68
N SER A 712 -5.12 -2.08 36.79
CA SER A 712 -5.63 -2.91 35.70
C SER A 712 -7.02 -2.48 35.24
N LEU A 713 -7.29 -2.62 33.94
CA LEU A 713 -8.63 -2.53 33.36
C LEU A 713 -9.03 -3.84 32.68
N THR A 714 -10.34 -4.05 32.60
CA THR A 714 -10.97 -5.08 31.77
C THR A 714 -11.99 -4.43 30.83
N TRP A 715 -12.08 -4.94 29.60
CA TRP A 715 -13.12 -4.57 28.64
C TRP A 715 -13.60 -5.82 27.91
N THR A 716 -14.90 -6.10 27.98
CA THR A 716 -15.53 -7.19 27.24
C THR A 716 -16.48 -6.63 26.18
N GLU A 717 -16.39 -7.16 24.96
CA GLU A 717 -17.31 -6.92 23.85
C GLU A 717 -17.98 -8.21 23.41
N PHE A 718 -19.21 -8.08 22.89
CA PHE A 718 -19.98 -9.16 22.28
C PHE A 718 -19.95 -9.01 20.74
N PHE A 719 -19.85 -10.13 20.03
CA PHE A 719 -19.85 -10.21 18.57
C PHE A 719 -20.45 -11.53 18.08
N THR A 720 -20.88 -11.56 16.81
CA THR A 720 -21.50 -12.73 16.19
C THR A 720 -20.80 -13.02 14.86
N PRO A 721 -19.92 -14.04 14.78
CA PRO A 721 -19.14 -14.31 13.58
C PRO A 721 -20.05 -14.75 12.42
N GLN A 722 -19.79 -14.20 11.23
CA GLN A 722 -20.59 -14.45 10.02
C GLN A 722 -19.91 -15.41 9.03
N ARG A 723 -18.65 -15.79 9.29
CA ARG A 723 -17.86 -16.69 8.44
C ARG A 723 -17.10 -17.71 9.29
N SER A 724 -17.04 -18.94 8.81
CA SER A 724 -16.27 -20.04 9.39
C SER A 724 -14.78 -19.96 9.00
N GLY A 725 -13.93 -20.69 9.73
CA GLY A 725 -12.49 -20.73 9.51
C GLY A 725 -11.68 -20.20 10.70
N THR A 726 -10.35 -20.15 10.54
CA THR A 726 -9.43 -19.68 11.58
C THR A 726 -9.04 -18.23 11.32
N THR A 727 -9.20 -17.38 12.33
CA THR A 727 -8.91 -15.94 12.27
C THR A 727 -8.33 -15.45 13.61
N ARG A 728 -8.14 -14.14 13.78
CA ARG A 728 -7.66 -13.53 15.03
C ARG A 728 -8.54 -12.37 15.45
N VAL A 729 -8.85 -12.27 16.74
CA VAL A 729 -9.20 -10.98 17.36
C VAL A 729 -7.88 -10.24 17.62
N MET A 730 -7.82 -8.98 17.21
CA MET A 730 -6.67 -8.10 17.38
C MET A 730 -7.09 -6.89 18.20
N VAL A 731 -6.19 -6.44 19.08
CA VAL A 731 -6.40 -5.31 19.97
C VAL A 731 -5.19 -4.40 19.95
N THR A 732 -5.44 -3.09 19.89
CA THR A 732 -4.42 -2.05 20.12
C THR A 732 -4.82 -1.16 21.28
N LEU A 733 -3.85 -0.67 22.02
CA LEU A 733 -3.97 0.39 23.02
C LEU A 733 -3.00 1.51 22.62
N ASP A 734 -3.52 2.74 22.62
CA ASP A 734 -2.76 3.94 22.26
C ASP A 734 -3.16 5.12 23.13
N CYS A 735 -2.17 5.83 23.67
CA CYS A 735 -2.29 7.14 24.30
C CYS A 735 -0.99 7.95 24.10
N PRO A 736 -0.96 9.25 24.41
CA PRO A 736 0.23 10.08 24.20
C PRO A 736 1.51 9.57 24.90
N ALA A 737 1.37 8.95 26.08
CA ALA A 737 2.50 8.44 26.86
C ALA A 737 2.80 6.94 26.63
N LEU A 738 1.95 6.22 25.89
CA LEU A 738 2.11 4.80 25.59
C LEU A 738 1.41 4.44 24.28
N ARG A 739 2.18 4.33 23.21
CA ARG A 739 1.70 3.93 21.87
C ARG A 739 2.08 2.49 21.55
N GLN A 740 1.40 1.88 20.56
CA GLN A 740 1.81 0.60 19.97
C GLN A 740 1.81 -0.60 20.94
N VAL A 741 0.98 -0.55 21.99
CA VAL A 741 0.65 -1.76 22.78
C VAL A 741 -0.35 -2.57 21.98
N SER A 742 -0.04 -3.83 21.67
CA SER A 742 -0.89 -4.70 20.85
C SER A 742 -1.02 -6.11 21.41
N GLY A 743 -2.19 -6.71 21.24
CA GLY A 743 -2.51 -8.06 21.69
C GLY A 743 -3.42 -8.79 20.71
N GLN A 744 -3.49 -10.12 20.85
CA GLN A 744 -4.19 -10.98 19.91
C GLN A 744 -4.72 -12.25 20.58
N ALA A 745 -5.86 -12.74 20.09
CA ALA A 745 -6.36 -14.08 20.35
C ALA A 745 -6.65 -14.79 19.02
N SER A 746 -6.15 -16.01 18.83
CA SER A 746 -6.48 -16.82 17.65
C SER A 746 -7.75 -17.63 17.92
N ILE A 747 -8.69 -17.63 16.99
CA ILE A 747 -9.98 -18.30 17.13
C ILE A 747 -10.30 -19.11 15.88
N THR A 748 -11.07 -20.18 16.04
CA THR A 748 -11.59 -20.98 14.92
C THR A 748 -13.10 -21.05 15.04
N ILE A 749 -13.79 -20.61 13.99
CA ILE A 749 -15.25 -20.60 13.88
C ILE A 749 -15.69 -21.82 13.07
N GLN A 750 -16.56 -22.66 13.65
CA GLN A 750 -17.21 -23.77 12.96
C GLN A 750 -18.41 -23.28 12.16
N ALA A 751 -18.79 -24.02 11.12
CA ALA A 751 -20.00 -23.79 10.33
C ALA A 751 -21.28 -24.25 11.08
#